data_AF-A0A7R8CNB3-F1
#
_entry.id   AF-A0A7R8CNB3-F1
#
_cell.length_a   1.000
_cell.length_b   1.000
_cell.length_c   1.000
_cell.angle_alpha   90.00
_cell.angle_beta   90.00
_cell.angle_gamma   90.00
#
_symmetry.space_group_name_H-M   'P 1'
#
loop_
_entity.id
_entity.type
_entity.pdbx_description
1 polymer ?
#
loop_
_entity_poly.entity_id
_entity_poly.type
_entity_poly.pdbx_seq_one_letter_code
_entity_poly.pdbx_strand_id
1 'polypeptide(L)'
;MKSLLSFQIFLHLGAWYFGSFCLAEVLLNIYKYVAFPNTFQNLFINFGILVLTGLLETLRIFTGWKGNLVQNVYLIGISIVLIVPGILGVLYIMLWQIYVVKLEVILCSVQLTLQGIQLIFAIISSISIYSFVLFRNGIFVQLLEVDDMWKGRDSFDEMRAKFDAINEDNCAIKHVADLKLPEDTVSHLPDIKEVNINPVFPNRTALLHLHNMALNRAFFFSYILQSRFHRPAINATYDPGMMYYFLSTIADVAANHKINASGVYFSPNMASPSYKGFVNKTLPLFAPRTFRVDDYNDPIHLERISTLNTFETKDLGAIPNGNYGLNYTSNFYRINDWYKAWLPDDAHLKQLHDTKTVYDIRFRYANNTNASFSFHGPRGADENPGPVKWTRPYFDCGRSNEWKVAAIVPITDIYPRQTGFRHIEYPVYTGAIVMELNFERIDINQCPKGMGNDEPNRFADTAKCKKKTTECEPLHGYGFRRGGYQCRCKPSFRLPNVVRRPFLGEVLERASQKQFSTRFDCEKIGFIQKLPQQWVKSPEWLRNHYLERFHEYKNFSEDHLPKYNVFERPGGKLNIDEVLKFLWSVDEYNYVQFENEALMAVRLANFISSFLQVVDTKEFFHGTRVADLPLKEDQMMGEALALVMGNTRIWSAGIYWDQNKFPNRTYFAPYAYKKNLNTRRFHVEDLARLNSTDQIYTNTEEWFKILKSRWSNYYGDLEKYWIKMFLRSKEKGDDLYLQHYEHFPENYKAANIGHGYWTAPYFDCKGLVKMWKISYAVPFFGWDSLRNRIEFKGAVSVSMNLNILDIDQCQDKYYVPNAFKNTQKCDEKTSYCVPILGRGFETGGYKCECKQGYEYPFEDPITYFDGQLLEGEFLNMVKNAKTRFDMYKCRLAAAAREGIHCISVMIPVVIIALSWVSFIRR
;
A
#
# COMPACT_ATOMS: atom_id res chain seq x y z
N MET A 1 44.08 18.54 -26.38
CA MET A 1 44.32 19.33 -25.15
C MET A 1 45.40 20.35 -25.44
N LYS A 2 45.26 21.59 -24.96
CA LYS A 2 46.18 22.70 -25.25
C LYS A 2 47.28 22.75 -24.18
N SER A 3 48.50 23.10 -24.56
CA SER A 3 49.61 23.41 -23.65
C SER A 3 49.16 24.34 -22.52
N LEU A 4 49.70 24.21 -21.30
CA LEU A 4 49.32 25.08 -20.19
C LEU A 4 49.77 26.52 -20.51
N LEU A 5 48.82 27.39 -20.87
CA LEU A 5 49.09 28.75 -21.33
C LEU A 5 49.84 29.57 -20.29
N SER A 6 49.46 29.43 -19.02
CA SER A 6 50.14 30.11 -17.90
C SER A 6 51.61 29.71 -17.78
N PHE A 7 51.94 28.42 -17.94
CA PHE A 7 53.34 27.96 -17.92
C PHE A 7 54.13 28.55 -19.08
N GLN A 8 53.52 28.62 -20.28
CA GLN A 8 54.13 29.21 -21.47
C GLN A 8 54.45 30.70 -21.30
N ILE A 9 53.52 31.46 -20.69
CA ILE A 9 53.70 32.90 -20.41
C ILE A 9 54.89 33.11 -19.46
N PHE A 10 54.96 32.34 -18.37
CA PHE A 10 56.04 32.49 -17.39
C PHE A 10 57.40 32.04 -17.92
N LEU A 11 57.47 31.05 -18.82
CA LEU A 11 58.72 30.68 -19.49
C LEU A 11 59.20 31.80 -20.43
N HIS A 12 58.30 32.43 -21.19
CA HIS A 12 58.66 33.58 -22.03
C HIS A 12 59.13 34.78 -21.19
N LEU A 13 58.39 35.14 -20.14
CA LEU A 13 58.79 36.22 -19.24
C LEU A 13 60.16 35.92 -18.59
N GLY A 14 60.38 34.68 -18.18
CA GLY A 14 61.65 34.22 -17.62
C GLY A 14 62.82 34.34 -18.58
N ALA A 15 62.62 34.04 -19.87
CA ALA A 15 63.67 34.16 -20.88
C ALA A 15 64.14 35.62 -21.05
N TRP A 16 63.18 36.55 -21.15
CA TRP A 16 63.48 37.99 -21.28
C TRP A 16 64.17 38.53 -20.03
N TYR A 17 63.64 38.21 -18.85
CA TYR A 17 64.22 38.66 -17.59
C TYR A 17 65.63 38.09 -17.41
N PHE A 18 65.85 36.80 -17.68
CA PHE A 18 67.16 36.18 -17.58
C PHE A 18 68.20 36.82 -18.51
N GLY A 19 67.82 37.15 -19.75
CA GLY A 19 68.70 37.88 -20.67
C GLY A 19 69.13 39.24 -20.10
N SER A 20 68.19 39.99 -19.52
CA SER A 20 68.49 41.26 -18.87
C SER A 20 69.33 41.11 -17.60
N PHE A 21 69.09 40.04 -16.82
CA PHE A 21 69.82 39.68 -15.62
C PHE A 21 71.30 39.40 -15.94
N CYS A 22 71.59 38.56 -16.94
CA CYS A 22 72.96 38.28 -17.35
C CYS A 22 73.71 39.54 -17.81
N LEU A 23 73.06 40.42 -18.57
CA LEU A 23 73.67 41.68 -19.03
C LEU A 23 74.00 42.59 -17.84
N ALA A 24 73.05 42.75 -16.91
CA ALA A 24 73.26 43.54 -15.70
C ALA A 24 74.40 42.99 -14.83
N GLU A 25 74.47 41.68 -14.64
CA GLU A 25 75.54 41.02 -13.89
C GLU A 25 76.91 41.19 -14.56
N VAL A 26 77.00 41.14 -15.90
CA VAL A 26 78.26 41.42 -16.61
C VAL A 26 78.72 42.87 -16.37
N LEU A 27 77.80 43.85 -16.47
CA LEU A 27 78.11 45.26 -16.20
C LEU A 27 78.53 45.48 -14.74
N LEU A 28 77.89 44.80 -13.79
CA LEU A 28 78.21 44.86 -12.38
C LEU A 28 79.58 44.23 -12.06
N ASN A 29 79.94 43.14 -12.73
CA ASN A 29 81.27 42.55 -12.64
C ASN A 29 82.35 43.48 -13.22
N ILE A 30 82.09 44.15 -14.35
CA ILE A 30 83.00 45.18 -14.91
C ILE A 30 83.14 46.37 -13.96
N TYR A 31 82.03 46.83 -13.36
CA TYR A 31 82.05 47.87 -12.35
C TYR A 31 82.89 47.47 -11.12
N LYS A 32 82.70 46.26 -10.60
CA LYS A 32 83.49 45.72 -9.48
C LYS A 32 84.98 45.63 -9.82
N TYR A 33 85.33 45.28 -11.06
CA TYR A 33 86.71 45.27 -11.55
C TYR A 33 87.37 46.66 -11.48
N VAL A 34 86.65 47.70 -11.90
CA VAL A 34 87.16 49.09 -11.88
C VAL A 34 87.21 49.66 -10.47
N ALA A 35 86.23 49.33 -9.61
CA ALA A 35 86.09 49.90 -8.27
C ALA A 35 87.01 49.24 -7.20
N PHE A 36 87.45 47.99 -7.38
CA PHE A 36 88.19 47.22 -6.35
C PHE A 36 89.47 46.56 -6.91
N PRO A 37 90.65 47.23 -6.88
CA PRO A 37 91.85 46.83 -7.63
C PRO A 37 92.58 45.54 -7.19
N ASN A 38 92.11 44.79 -6.18
CA ASN A 38 92.75 43.55 -5.68
C ASN A 38 91.93 42.26 -5.93
N THR A 39 91.07 42.22 -6.94
CA THR A 39 90.08 41.11 -7.12
C THR A 39 90.20 40.31 -8.42
N PHE A 40 91.35 40.31 -9.09
CA PHE A 40 91.52 39.69 -10.42
C PHE A 40 91.17 38.19 -10.46
N GLN A 41 91.56 37.41 -9.44
CA GLN A 41 91.32 35.96 -9.40
C GLN A 41 89.83 35.61 -9.13
N ASN A 42 89.11 36.46 -8.41
CA ASN A 42 87.69 36.25 -8.07
C ASN A 42 86.76 36.64 -9.23
N LEU A 43 87.20 37.55 -10.11
CA LEU A 43 86.46 37.94 -11.31
C LEU A 43 86.27 36.76 -12.27
N PHE A 44 87.31 35.94 -12.48
CA PHE A 44 87.23 34.75 -13.35
C PHE A 44 86.26 33.71 -12.81
N ILE A 45 86.22 33.50 -11.49
CA ILE A 45 85.29 32.57 -10.84
C ILE A 45 83.86 33.08 -10.97
N ASN A 46 83.62 34.37 -10.70
CA ASN A 46 82.29 34.98 -10.83
C ASN A 46 81.78 34.95 -12.28
N PHE A 47 82.63 35.30 -13.25
CA PHE A 47 82.28 35.24 -14.66
C PHE A 47 82.05 33.80 -15.13
N GLY A 48 82.88 32.85 -14.68
CA GLY A 48 82.72 31.43 -14.96
C GLY A 48 81.40 30.87 -14.43
N ILE A 49 81.02 31.22 -13.20
CA ILE A 49 79.75 30.81 -12.60
C ILE A 49 78.57 31.49 -13.30
N LEU A 50 78.70 32.76 -13.70
CA LEU A 50 77.67 33.45 -14.47
C LEU A 50 77.44 32.80 -15.85
N VAL A 51 78.51 32.42 -16.55
CA VAL A 51 78.42 31.72 -17.85
C VAL A 51 77.81 30.32 -17.67
N LEU A 52 78.24 29.57 -16.64
CA LEU A 52 77.68 28.26 -16.34
C LEU A 52 76.19 28.34 -16.00
N THR A 53 75.79 29.31 -15.16
CA THR A 53 74.39 29.58 -14.81
C THR A 53 73.61 30.02 -16.06
N GLY A 54 74.23 30.82 -16.93
CA GLY A 54 73.82 31.15 -18.30
C GLY A 54 73.37 29.96 -19.12
N LEU A 55 74.27 28.99 -19.27
CA LEU A 55 74.04 27.78 -20.07
C LEU A 55 72.97 26.87 -19.45
N LEU A 56 72.99 26.69 -18.14
CA LEU A 56 72.03 25.84 -17.45
C LEU A 56 70.61 26.42 -17.55
N GLU A 57 70.45 27.72 -17.40
CA GLU A 57 69.13 28.36 -17.42
C GLU A 57 68.53 28.44 -18.82
N THR A 58 69.37 28.67 -19.84
CA THR A 58 68.92 28.62 -21.24
C THR A 58 68.45 27.22 -21.64
N LEU A 59 69.21 26.18 -21.25
CA LEU A 59 68.80 24.78 -21.45
C LEU A 59 67.52 24.44 -20.69
N ARG A 60 67.38 24.91 -19.44
CA ARG A 60 66.16 24.73 -18.63
C ARG A 60 64.94 25.34 -19.31
N ILE A 61 65.00 26.61 -19.69
CA ILE A 61 63.88 27.32 -20.32
C ILE A 61 63.53 26.69 -21.67
N PHE A 62 64.53 26.30 -22.47
CA PHE A 62 64.32 25.66 -23.75
C PHE A 62 63.62 24.28 -23.62
N THR A 63 64.11 23.44 -22.71
CA THR A 63 63.52 22.11 -22.46
C THR A 63 62.12 22.21 -21.86
N GLY A 64 61.86 23.17 -20.96
CA GLY A 64 60.52 23.45 -20.43
C GLY A 64 59.54 23.97 -21.49
N TRP A 65 60.00 24.89 -22.34
CA TRP A 65 59.22 25.47 -23.45
C TRP A 65 58.84 24.42 -24.49
N LYS A 66 59.82 23.62 -24.93
CA LYS A 66 59.58 22.52 -25.88
C LYS A 66 58.76 21.40 -25.26
N GLY A 67 59.00 21.06 -24.01
CA GLY A 67 58.27 20.02 -23.27
C GLY A 67 56.78 20.32 -23.14
N ASN A 68 56.42 21.58 -22.83
CA ASN A 68 55.03 22.01 -22.72
C ASN A 68 54.29 22.04 -24.07
N LEU A 69 54.97 22.46 -25.16
CA LEU A 69 54.39 22.50 -26.50
C LEU A 69 54.18 21.10 -27.09
N VAL A 70 55.15 20.21 -26.90
CA VAL A 70 55.13 18.83 -27.44
C VAL A 70 54.43 17.85 -26.49
N GLN A 71 53.97 18.30 -25.32
CA GLN A 71 53.32 17.48 -24.29
C GLN A 71 54.15 16.27 -23.86
N ASN A 72 55.47 16.47 -23.73
CA ASN A 72 56.41 15.41 -23.39
C ASN A 72 56.91 15.57 -21.94
N VAL A 73 56.46 14.67 -21.06
CA VAL A 73 56.80 14.65 -19.62
C VAL A 73 58.31 14.54 -19.40
N TYR A 74 59.03 13.81 -20.25
CA TYR A 74 60.48 13.65 -20.11
C TYR A 74 61.23 14.98 -20.29
N LEU A 75 60.82 15.80 -21.26
CA LEU A 75 61.42 17.12 -21.52
C LEU A 75 61.12 18.11 -20.38
N ILE A 76 59.90 18.08 -19.82
CA ILE A 76 59.55 18.90 -18.64
C ILE A 76 60.30 18.41 -17.40
N GLY A 77 60.49 17.10 -17.25
CA GLY A 77 61.29 16.49 -16.17
C GLY A 77 62.74 16.96 -16.19
N ILE A 78 63.38 17.03 -17.36
CA ILE A 78 64.73 17.60 -17.52
C ILE A 78 64.76 19.07 -17.05
N SER A 79 63.75 19.87 -17.43
CA SER A 79 63.64 21.26 -16.96
C SER A 79 63.46 21.38 -15.45
N ILE A 80 62.79 20.44 -14.79
CA ILE A 80 62.65 20.42 -13.33
C ILE A 80 64.00 20.10 -12.67
N VAL A 81 64.75 19.14 -13.19
CA VAL A 81 66.07 18.78 -12.65
C VAL A 81 67.08 19.93 -12.81
N LEU A 82 67.09 20.59 -13.98
CA LEU A 82 68.01 21.70 -14.28
C LEU A 82 67.75 22.96 -13.43
N ILE A 83 66.62 23.06 -12.73
CA ILE A 83 66.36 24.20 -11.84
C ILE A 83 67.25 24.20 -10.59
N VAL A 84 67.63 23.01 -10.11
CA VAL A 84 68.42 22.86 -8.88
C VAL A 84 69.79 23.52 -9.02
N PRO A 85 70.62 23.21 -10.04
CA PRO A 85 71.88 23.91 -10.23
C PRO A 85 71.70 25.37 -10.65
N GLY A 86 70.58 25.74 -11.30
CA GLY A 86 70.25 27.13 -11.60
C GLY A 86 70.01 27.99 -10.36
N ILE A 87 69.26 27.47 -9.38
CA ILE A 87 69.03 28.14 -8.08
C ILE A 87 70.36 28.25 -7.31
N LEU A 88 71.19 27.21 -7.31
CA LEU A 88 72.49 27.25 -6.66
C LEU A 88 73.42 28.31 -7.28
N GLY A 89 73.42 28.47 -8.60
CA GLY A 89 74.16 29.52 -9.29
C GLY A 89 73.71 30.93 -8.90
N VAL A 90 72.40 31.17 -8.82
CA VAL A 90 71.85 32.47 -8.39
C VAL A 90 72.10 32.74 -6.90
N LEU A 91 72.00 31.72 -6.05
CA LEU A 91 72.34 31.83 -4.62
C LEU A 91 73.84 32.11 -4.40
N TYR A 92 74.72 31.57 -5.23
CA TYR A 92 76.14 31.91 -5.20
C TYR A 92 76.37 33.40 -5.46
N ILE A 93 75.76 33.95 -6.51
CA ILE A 93 75.83 35.38 -6.85
C ILE A 93 75.27 36.24 -5.72
N MET A 94 74.19 35.80 -5.06
CA MET A 94 73.52 36.54 -3.99
C MET A 94 74.23 36.50 -2.62
N LEU A 95 74.87 35.38 -2.25
CA LEU A 95 75.31 35.13 -0.86
C LEU A 95 76.79 34.84 -0.68
N TRP A 96 77.46 34.24 -1.68
CA TRP A 96 78.82 33.68 -1.53
C TRP A 96 79.91 34.47 -2.26
N GLN A 97 79.55 35.52 -3.01
CA GLN A 97 80.53 36.47 -3.53
C GLN A 97 81.15 37.30 -2.40
N ILE A 98 82.43 37.67 -2.57
CA ILE A 98 83.19 38.46 -1.58
C ILE A 98 82.63 39.89 -1.46
N TYR A 99 82.15 40.47 -2.57
CA TYR A 99 81.50 41.78 -2.60
C TYR A 99 80.15 41.65 -3.31
N VAL A 100 79.05 41.86 -2.57
CA VAL A 100 77.68 41.84 -3.09
C VAL A 100 77.10 43.26 -3.07
N VAL A 101 76.63 43.76 -4.21
CA VAL A 101 76.03 45.09 -4.34
C VAL A 101 74.51 45.00 -4.08
N LYS A 102 73.90 46.05 -3.51
CA LYS A 102 72.45 46.10 -3.24
C LYS A 102 71.60 45.80 -4.49
N LEU A 103 72.06 46.21 -5.67
CA LEU A 103 71.37 45.96 -6.94
C LEU A 103 71.35 44.45 -7.29
N GLU A 104 72.43 43.72 -7.02
CA GLU A 104 72.51 42.26 -7.28
C GLU A 104 71.56 41.47 -6.39
N VAL A 105 71.38 41.89 -5.14
CA VAL A 105 70.42 41.28 -4.22
C VAL A 105 69.01 41.39 -4.77
N ILE A 106 68.64 42.56 -5.33
CA ILE A 106 67.31 42.78 -5.93
C ILE A 106 67.15 41.92 -7.18
N LEU A 107 68.13 41.95 -8.08
CA LEU A 107 68.11 41.19 -9.34
C LEU A 107 68.04 39.68 -9.09
N CYS A 108 68.81 39.15 -8.14
CA CYS A 108 68.78 37.74 -7.74
C CYS A 108 67.46 37.36 -7.06
N SER A 109 66.88 38.22 -6.22
CA SER A 109 65.59 37.94 -5.56
C SER A 109 64.44 37.80 -6.57
N VAL A 110 64.42 38.67 -7.58
CA VAL A 110 63.42 38.58 -8.66
C VAL A 110 63.65 37.34 -9.54
N GLN A 111 64.91 36.98 -9.80
CA GLN A 111 65.24 35.74 -10.54
C GLN A 111 64.74 34.48 -9.79
N LEU A 112 64.99 34.39 -8.49
CA LEU A 112 64.57 33.23 -7.67
C LEU A 112 63.05 33.09 -7.58
N THR A 113 62.32 34.21 -7.47
CA THR A 113 60.85 34.18 -7.45
C THR A 113 60.27 33.71 -8.79
N LEU A 114 60.82 34.18 -9.92
CA LEU A 114 60.43 33.70 -11.25
C LEU A 114 60.73 32.21 -11.45
N GLN A 115 61.89 31.73 -11.01
CA GLN A 115 62.24 30.31 -11.04
C GLN A 115 61.26 29.47 -10.19
N GLY A 116 60.90 29.94 -8.98
CA GLY A 116 59.93 29.27 -8.10
C GLY A 116 58.54 29.15 -8.72
N ILE A 117 58.03 30.21 -9.34
CA ILE A 117 56.72 30.19 -10.02
C ILE A 117 56.73 29.21 -11.20
N GLN A 118 57.81 29.20 -12.00
CA GLN A 118 57.95 28.27 -13.13
C GLN A 118 58.02 26.80 -12.69
N LEU A 119 58.65 26.51 -11.55
CA LEU A 119 58.68 25.15 -10.98
C LEU A 119 57.28 24.63 -10.64
N ILE A 120 56.47 25.47 -9.98
CA ILE A 120 55.09 25.12 -9.61
C ILE A 120 54.28 24.77 -10.87
N PHE A 121 54.35 25.62 -11.89
CA PHE A 121 53.64 25.38 -13.15
C PHE A 121 54.18 24.18 -13.93
N ALA A 122 55.49 23.89 -13.88
CA ALA A 122 56.09 22.70 -14.49
C ALA A 122 55.57 21.39 -13.85
N ILE A 123 55.41 21.37 -12.52
CA ILE A 123 54.86 20.22 -11.79
C ILE A 123 53.39 20.00 -12.15
N ILE A 124 52.58 21.07 -12.17
CA ILE A 124 51.16 21.00 -12.54
C ILE A 124 51.01 20.47 -13.98
N SER A 125 51.82 20.97 -14.91
CA SER A 125 51.81 20.49 -16.30
C SER A 125 52.21 19.01 -16.39
N SER A 126 53.20 18.56 -15.62
CA SER A 126 53.65 17.17 -15.59
C SER A 126 52.57 16.21 -15.05
N ILE A 127 51.88 16.57 -13.97
CA ILE A 127 50.77 15.78 -13.40
C ILE A 127 49.64 15.68 -14.42
N SER A 128 49.26 16.79 -15.05
CA SER A 128 48.18 16.81 -16.04
C SER A 128 48.48 15.91 -17.24
N ILE A 129 49.71 15.90 -17.74
CA ILE A 129 50.11 15.03 -18.85
C ILE A 129 50.20 13.56 -18.40
N TYR A 130 50.72 13.29 -17.20
CA TYR A 130 50.85 11.93 -16.66
C TYR A 130 49.49 11.25 -16.41
N SER A 131 48.52 11.96 -15.83
CA SER A 131 47.15 11.45 -15.66
C SER A 131 46.48 11.10 -17.00
N PHE A 132 46.80 11.82 -18.07
CA PHE A 132 46.28 11.53 -19.41
C PHE A 132 46.95 10.31 -20.07
N VAL A 133 48.26 10.11 -19.88
CA VAL A 133 48.96 8.91 -20.37
C VAL A 133 48.42 7.64 -19.71
N LEU A 134 48.09 7.69 -18.42
CA LEU A 134 47.39 6.59 -17.72
C LEU A 134 45.99 6.34 -18.28
N PHE A 135 45.27 7.40 -18.66
CA PHE A 135 43.94 7.30 -19.29
C PHE A 135 44.00 6.65 -20.68
N ARG A 136 45.03 6.95 -21.49
CA ARG A 136 45.21 6.39 -22.85
C ARG A 136 45.66 4.93 -22.86
N ASN A 137 46.41 4.48 -21.85
CA ASN A 137 46.96 3.11 -21.79
C ASN A 137 46.03 2.08 -21.12
N GLY A 138 44.73 2.37 -20.96
CA GLY A 138 43.72 1.32 -20.75
C GLY A 138 43.74 0.60 -19.40
N ILE A 139 44.33 1.16 -18.35
CA ILE A 139 44.31 0.55 -17.00
C ILE A 139 43.01 0.90 -16.23
N PHE A 140 42.04 1.56 -16.86
CA PHE A 140 40.77 1.93 -16.23
C PHE A 140 39.55 1.64 -17.13
N VAL A 141 39.50 0.43 -17.70
CA VAL A 141 38.26 -0.10 -18.32
C VAL A 141 37.96 -1.48 -17.73
N GLN A 142 37.55 -1.49 -16.46
CA GLN A 142 36.89 -2.63 -15.83
C GLN A 142 36.05 -2.21 -14.61
N LEU A 143 35.34 -1.07 -14.72
CA LEU A 143 34.49 -0.54 -13.64
C LEU A 143 33.09 -0.15 -14.10
N LEU A 144 32.62 -0.66 -15.25
CA LEU A 144 31.28 -0.33 -15.75
C LEU A 144 30.34 -1.53 -15.98
N GLU A 145 30.67 -2.74 -15.52
CA GLU A 145 29.72 -3.87 -15.51
C GLU A 145 29.82 -4.72 -14.22
N VAL A 146 29.92 -4.08 -13.05
CA VAL A 146 29.77 -4.76 -11.74
C VAL A 146 28.85 -3.95 -10.82
N ASP A 147 27.70 -3.50 -11.32
CA ASP A 147 26.69 -2.85 -10.45
C ASP A 147 25.55 -3.80 -10.04
N ASP A 148 25.46 -5.01 -10.60
CA ASP A 148 24.44 -6.01 -10.19
C ASP A 148 24.91 -6.95 -9.06
N MET A 149 26.21 -6.96 -8.70
CA MET A 149 26.74 -7.90 -7.70
C MET A 149 26.48 -7.49 -6.24
N TRP A 150 26.02 -6.26 -5.98
CA TRP A 150 25.55 -5.89 -4.64
C TRP A 150 24.20 -6.55 -4.33
N LYS A 151 23.35 -6.82 -5.32
CA LYS A 151 22.05 -7.46 -5.09
C LYS A 151 22.27 -8.93 -4.76
N GLY A 152 22.65 -9.22 -3.51
CA GLY A 152 22.68 -10.59 -2.99
C GLY A 152 21.30 -11.19 -3.14
N ARG A 153 21.23 -12.45 -3.60
CA ARG A 153 19.96 -13.17 -3.73
C ARG A 153 19.30 -13.26 -2.36
N ASP A 154 18.08 -12.75 -2.26
CA ASP A 154 17.27 -12.81 -1.04
C ASP A 154 16.07 -13.76 -1.20
N SER A 155 15.22 -13.84 -0.18
CA SER A 155 14.02 -14.68 -0.22
C SER A 155 13.00 -14.24 -1.27
N PHE A 156 12.97 -12.95 -1.64
CA PHE A 156 12.11 -12.46 -2.72
C PHE A 156 12.59 -12.98 -4.07
N ASP A 157 13.89 -12.94 -4.37
CA ASP A 157 14.43 -13.49 -5.62
C ASP A 157 14.15 -14.98 -5.76
N GLU A 158 14.26 -15.74 -4.67
CA GLU A 158 13.92 -17.17 -4.66
C GLU A 158 12.46 -17.42 -5.03
N MET A 159 11.53 -16.65 -4.43
CA MET A 159 10.09 -16.80 -4.70
C MET A 159 9.71 -16.27 -6.08
N ARG A 160 10.32 -15.17 -6.53
CA ARG A 160 10.08 -14.60 -7.86
C ARG A 160 10.53 -15.56 -8.95
N ALA A 161 11.69 -16.21 -8.78
CA ALA A 161 12.15 -17.24 -9.71
C ALA A 161 11.21 -18.45 -9.78
N LYS A 162 10.64 -18.89 -8.65
CA LYS A 162 9.63 -19.97 -8.62
C LYS A 162 8.33 -19.55 -9.30
N PHE A 163 7.90 -18.31 -9.07
CA PHE A 163 6.71 -17.72 -9.68
C PHE A 163 6.83 -17.65 -11.20
N ASP A 164 7.93 -17.07 -11.71
CA ASP A 164 8.17 -16.88 -13.16
C ASP A 164 8.52 -18.19 -13.89
N ALA A 165 8.90 -19.25 -13.16
CA ALA A 165 9.21 -20.55 -13.76
C ALA A 165 7.96 -21.30 -14.25
N ILE A 166 6.74 -20.85 -13.92
CA ILE A 166 5.48 -21.54 -14.18
C ILE A 166 4.56 -20.65 -15.00
N ASN A 167 4.16 -21.14 -16.17
CA ASN A 167 3.25 -20.51 -17.12
C ASN A 167 2.18 -21.52 -17.56
N GLU A 168 1.16 -21.06 -18.28
CA GLU A 168 0.10 -21.91 -18.85
C GLU A 168 0.65 -23.12 -19.62
N ASP A 169 1.62 -22.90 -20.52
CA ASP A 169 2.14 -23.97 -21.40
C ASP A 169 2.94 -25.04 -20.65
N ASN A 170 3.58 -24.67 -19.55
CA ASN A 170 4.51 -25.54 -18.84
C ASN A 170 3.89 -26.23 -17.62
N CYS A 171 2.78 -25.70 -17.09
CA CYS A 171 2.22 -26.13 -15.82
C CYS A 171 1.79 -27.60 -15.84
N ALA A 172 1.39 -28.13 -17.00
CA ALA A 172 1.01 -29.52 -17.19
C ALA A 172 2.16 -30.51 -16.96
N ILE A 173 3.40 -30.10 -17.21
CA ILE A 173 4.59 -30.98 -17.14
C ILE A 173 5.28 -30.87 -15.78
N LYS A 174 5.11 -29.75 -15.08
CA LYS A 174 5.73 -29.49 -13.76
C LYS A 174 5.18 -30.39 -12.66
N HIS A 175 6.01 -30.65 -11.65
CA HIS A 175 5.62 -31.41 -10.47
C HIS A 175 4.63 -30.62 -9.60
N VAL A 176 3.71 -31.30 -8.92
CA VAL A 176 2.64 -30.66 -8.12
C VAL A 176 3.19 -29.77 -7.00
N ALA A 177 4.36 -30.10 -6.46
CA ALA A 177 5.02 -29.27 -5.44
C ALA A 177 5.52 -27.93 -5.99
N ASP A 178 5.91 -27.87 -7.26
CA ASP A 178 6.41 -26.64 -7.90
C ASP A 178 5.25 -25.68 -8.17
N LEU A 179 4.05 -26.20 -8.44
CA LEU A 179 2.82 -25.41 -8.66
C LEU A 179 2.30 -24.69 -7.41
N LYS A 180 3.06 -24.70 -6.31
CA LYS A 180 2.64 -24.16 -5.02
C LYS A 180 3.79 -23.37 -4.39
N LEU A 181 3.46 -22.22 -3.84
CA LEU A 181 4.38 -21.43 -3.04
C LEU A 181 4.25 -21.83 -1.55
N PRO A 182 5.28 -21.56 -0.74
CA PRO A 182 5.20 -21.71 0.71
C PRO A 182 4.08 -20.85 1.35
N GLU A 183 3.50 -21.31 2.46
CA GLU A 183 2.42 -20.60 3.17
C GLU A 183 2.85 -19.24 3.74
N ASP A 184 4.12 -19.11 4.13
CA ASP A 184 4.72 -17.90 4.69
C ASP A 184 4.95 -16.79 3.66
N THR A 185 4.63 -17.02 2.39
CA THR A 185 4.65 -15.98 1.34
C THR A 185 3.47 -15.02 1.43
N VAL A 186 2.36 -15.41 2.06
CA VAL A 186 1.25 -14.50 2.35
C VAL A 186 1.38 -14.03 3.80
N SER A 187 1.89 -12.81 3.98
CA SER A 187 2.04 -12.22 5.31
C SER A 187 0.71 -11.69 5.86
N HIS A 188 0.50 -11.82 7.17
CA HIS A 188 -0.61 -11.19 7.92
C HIS A 188 -2.01 -11.51 7.38
N LEU A 189 -2.34 -12.80 7.32
CA LEU A 189 -3.70 -13.26 7.06
C LEU A 189 -4.67 -12.64 8.07
N PRO A 190 -5.85 -12.15 7.63
CA PRO A 190 -6.79 -11.50 8.54
C PRO A 190 -7.39 -12.53 9.51
N ASP A 191 -7.32 -12.21 10.81
CA ASP A 191 -8.05 -12.93 11.85
C ASP A 191 -9.26 -12.10 12.32
N ILE A 192 -10.45 -12.67 12.22
CA ILE A 192 -11.71 -12.05 12.65
C ILE A 192 -11.71 -11.66 14.14
N LYS A 193 -10.89 -12.31 14.97
CA LYS A 193 -10.71 -11.94 16.40
C LYS A 193 -10.08 -10.57 16.56
N GLU A 194 -9.18 -10.19 15.65
CA GLU A 194 -8.43 -8.94 15.72
C GLU A 194 -9.10 -7.79 14.96
N VAL A 195 -9.97 -8.06 14.00
CA VAL A 195 -10.60 -7.05 13.12
C VAL A 195 -11.32 -5.93 13.87
N ASN A 196 -11.85 -6.23 15.06
CA ASN A 196 -12.56 -5.25 15.90
C ASN A 196 -11.66 -4.58 16.96
N ILE A 197 -10.43 -5.06 17.14
CA ILE A 197 -9.48 -4.60 18.17
C ILE A 197 -8.37 -3.76 17.52
N ASN A 198 -7.77 -4.29 16.46
CA ASN A 198 -6.68 -3.68 15.73
C ASN A 198 -7.20 -3.01 14.45
N PRO A 199 -6.62 -1.88 14.02
CA PRO A 199 -6.91 -1.32 12.71
C PRO A 199 -6.64 -2.32 11.60
N VAL A 200 -7.56 -2.35 10.64
CA VAL A 200 -7.34 -3.08 9.38
C VAL A 200 -6.54 -2.17 8.47
N PHE A 201 -5.28 -2.52 8.24
CA PHE A 201 -4.43 -1.79 7.30
C PHE A 201 -4.97 -1.88 5.86
N PRO A 202 -4.83 -0.81 5.05
CA PRO A 202 -5.32 -0.78 3.67
C PRO A 202 -4.87 -1.95 2.79
N ASN A 203 -3.63 -2.44 2.93
CA ASN A 203 -3.14 -3.63 2.20
C ASN A 203 -3.93 -4.92 2.50
N ARG A 204 -4.56 -5.00 3.67
CA ARG A 204 -5.28 -6.19 4.14
C ARG A 204 -6.77 -6.13 3.81
N THR A 205 -7.26 -5.00 3.30
CA THR A 205 -8.69 -4.82 2.97
C THR A 205 -9.19 -5.84 1.95
N ALA A 206 -8.38 -6.19 0.95
CA ALA A 206 -8.76 -7.15 -0.08
C ALA A 206 -8.88 -8.59 0.47
N LEU A 207 -7.90 -9.03 1.28
CA LEU A 207 -7.94 -10.34 1.94
C LEU A 207 -9.08 -10.42 2.96
N LEU A 208 -9.33 -9.34 3.70
CA LEU A 208 -10.45 -9.28 4.63
C LEU A 208 -11.80 -9.34 3.90
N HIS A 209 -11.92 -8.67 2.76
CA HIS A 209 -13.13 -8.77 1.95
C HIS A 209 -13.33 -10.20 1.42
N LEU A 210 -12.26 -10.86 0.93
CA LEU A 210 -12.32 -12.26 0.50
C LEU A 210 -12.78 -13.19 1.64
N HIS A 211 -12.23 -12.98 2.84
CA HIS A 211 -12.65 -13.68 4.07
C HIS A 211 -14.14 -13.50 4.35
N ASN A 212 -14.61 -12.25 4.40
CA ASN A 212 -16.00 -11.91 4.73
C ASN A 212 -16.99 -12.42 3.67
N MET A 213 -16.60 -12.38 2.40
CA MET A 213 -17.42 -12.87 1.29
C MET A 213 -17.55 -14.40 1.35
N ALA A 214 -16.46 -15.12 1.64
CA ALA A 214 -16.51 -16.58 1.80
C ALA A 214 -17.38 -17.00 2.99
N LEU A 215 -17.24 -16.29 4.11
CA LEU A 215 -18.05 -16.48 5.32
C LEU A 215 -19.54 -16.25 5.05
N ASN A 216 -19.86 -15.15 4.35
CA ASN A 216 -21.22 -14.79 3.97
C ASN A 216 -21.89 -15.93 3.17
N ARG A 217 -21.23 -16.43 2.13
CA ARG A 217 -21.80 -17.51 1.29
C ARG A 217 -21.99 -18.80 2.06
N ALA A 218 -21.03 -19.17 2.90
CA ALA A 218 -21.15 -20.37 3.73
C ALA A 218 -22.35 -20.26 4.69
N PHE A 219 -22.54 -19.11 5.34
CA PHE A 219 -23.72 -18.87 6.18
C PHE A 219 -25.03 -18.98 5.40
N PHE A 220 -25.10 -18.37 4.21
CA PHE A 220 -26.28 -18.46 3.36
C PHE A 220 -26.63 -19.91 3.03
N PHE A 221 -25.67 -20.68 2.50
CA PHE A 221 -25.91 -22.06 2.08
C PHE A 221 -26.20 -22.98 3.26
N SER A 222 -25.53 -22.79 4.40
CA SER A 222 -25.83 -23.52 5.64
C SER A 222 -27.26 -23.27 6.12
N TYR A 223 -27.72 -22.01 6.07
CA TYR A 223 -29.07 -21.63 6.48
C TYR A 223 -30.14 -22.20 5.53
N ILE A 224 -30.00 -21.96 4.22
CA ILE A 224 -31.06 -22.30 3.26
C ILE A 224 -31.27 -23.82 3.13
N LEU A 225 -30.20 -24.63 3.20
CA LEU A 225 -30.30 -26.09 3.15
C LEU A 225 -31.04 -26.69 4.37
N GLN A 226 -30.98 -26.00 5.52
CA GLN A 226 -31.68 -26.40 6.74
C GLN A 226 -33.08 -25.77 6.86
N SER A 227 -33.42 -24.76 6.04
CA SER A 227 -34.67 -24.00 6.14
C SER A 227 -35.96 -24.86 5.98
N ARG A 228 -35.85 -26.02 5.32
CA ARG A 228 -36.95 -26.97 5.10
C ARG A 228 -37.52 -27.57 6.38
N PHE A 229 -36.77 -27.58 7.49
CA PHE A 229 -37.23 -28.18 8.74
C PHE A 229 -38.26 -27.30 9.48
N HIS A 230 -38.60 -26.11 8.94
CA HIS A 230 -39.41 -25.10 9.65
C HIS A 230 -40.81 -24.90 9.10
N ARG A 231 -41.02 -25.12 7.80
CA ARG A 231 -42.34 -25.03 7.17
C ARG A 231 -42.86 -26.45 6.93
N PRO A 232 -44.15 -26.74 7.18
CA PRO A 232 -44.71 -28.04 6.83
C PRO A 232 -44.44 -28.30 5.35
N ALA A 233 -44.03 -29.52 5.01
CA ALA A 233 -43.69 -29.94 3.65
C ALA A 233 -44.95 -29.98 2.76
N ILE A 234 -45.51 -28.81 2.47
CA ILE A 234 -46.64 -28.66 1.57
C ILE A 234 -46.04 -28.45 0.17
N ASN A 235 -45.75 -29.57 -0.48
CA ASN A 235 -45.62 -29.73 -1.93
C ASN A 235 -44.42 -29.09 -2.67
N ALA A 236 -43.47 -28.42 -2.02
CA ALA A 236 -42.27 -27.88 -2.70
C ALA A 236 -40.99 -28.02 -1.87
N THR A 237 -39.91 -28.51 -2.49
CA THR A 237 -38.56 -28.48 -1.93
C THR A 237 -38.11 -27.02 -1.73
N TYR A 238 -37.68 -26.69 -0.51
CA TYR A 238 -37.17 -25.35 -0.14
C TYR A 238 -35.73 -25.11 -0.61
N ASP A 239 -35.11 -26.13 -1.20
CA ASP A 239 -33.72 -26.10 -1.62
C ASP A 239 -33.49 -25.09 -2.76
N PRO A 240 -32.30 -24.45 -2.83
CA PRO A 240 -31.94 -23.59 -3.95
C PRO A 240 -31.90 -24.40 -5.24
N GLY A 241 -32.33 -23.76 -6.32
CA GLY A 241 -32.27 -24.38 -7.62
C GLY A 241 -30.86 -24.42 -8.19
N MET A 242 -30.68 -25.10 -9.33
CA MET A 242 -29.35 -25.27 -9.92
C MET A 242 -28.77 -23.92 -10.35
N MET A 243 -29.56 -23.10 -11.06
CA MET A 243 -29.12 -21.82 -11.61
C MET A 243 -28.75 -20.83 -10.49
N TYR A 244 -29.43 -20.91 -9.34
CA TYR A 244 -29.08 -20.16 -8.14
C TYR A 244 -27.60 -20.30 -7.78
N TYR A 245 -27.04 -21.52 -7.78
CA TYR A 245 -25.63 -21.72 -7.43
C TYR A 245 -24.68 -21.07 -8.45
N PHE A 246 -24.97 -21.17 -9.74
CA PHE A 246 -24.14 -20.57 -10.81
C PHE A 246 -24.14 -19.05 -10.70
N LEU A 247 -25.34 -18.44 -10.70
CA LEU A 247 -25.50 -16.99 -10.61
C LEU A 247 -24.97 -16.41 -9.29
N SER A 248 -25.02 -17.18 -8.20
CA SER A 248 -24.40 -16.82 -6.92
C SER A 248 -22.88 -16.67 -7.06
N THR A 249 -22.20 -17.62 -7.71
CA THR A 249 -20.74 -17.52 -7.93
C THR A 249 -20.36 -16.43 -8.93
N ILE A 250 -21.21 -16.16 -9.93
CA ILE A 250 -21.02 -15.04 -10.88
C ILE A 250 -21.12 -13.70 -10.15
N ALA A 251 -22.13 -13.54 -9.29
CA ALA A 251 -22.32 -12.32 -8.52
C ALA A 251 -21.14 -12.03 -7.58
N ASP A 252 -20.52 -13.06 -6.99
CA ASP A 252 -19.34 -12.92 -6.14
C ASP A 252 -18.15 -12.30 -6.90
N VAL A 253 -17.89 -12.79 -8.12
CA VAL A 253 -16.79 -12.30 -8.97
C VAL A 253 -17.13 -10.95 -9.60
N ALA A 254 -18.39 -10.72 -9.96
CA ALA A 254 -18.85 -9.48 -10.58
C ALA A 254 -18.78 -8.29 -9.61
N ALA A 255 -19.10 -8.50 -8.33
CA ALA A 255 -19.18 -7.42 -7.35
C ALA A 255 -17.85 -6.72 -7.08
N ASN A 256 -16.73 -7.44 -7.15
CA ASN A 256 -15.42 -6.90 -6.80
C ASN A 256 -14.35 -7.38 -7.78
N HIS A 257 -13.67 -6.42 -8.42
CA HIS A 257 -12.58 -6.71 -9.34
C HIS A 257 -11.40 -7.44 -8.72
N LYS A 258 -11.24 -7.35 -7.39
CA LYS A 258 -10.18 -8.02 -6.63
C LYS A 258 -10.42 -9.53 -6.49
N ILE A 259 -11.67 -10.01 -6.60
CA ILE A 259 -12.00 -11.44 -6.56
C ILE A 259 -11.93 -11.99 -7.99
N ASN A 260 -11.06 -12.97 -8.21
CA ASN A 260 -10.84 -13.55 -9.53
C ASN A 260 -11.69 -14.79 -9.78
N ALA A 261 -12.02 -15.55 -8.72
CA ALA A 261 -12.87 -16.71 -8.84
C ALA A 261 -13.64 -17.02 -7.55
N SER A 262 -14.81 -17.62 -7.71
CA SER A 262 -15.67 -18.13 -6.64
C SER A 262 -16.17 -19.51 -7.02
N GLY A 263 -16.21 -20.44 -6.05
CA GLY A 263 -16.71 -21.79 -6.27
C GLY A 263 -17.41 -22.36 -5.05
N VAL A 264 -18.44 -23.16 -5.31
CA VAL A 264 -19.14 -23.97 -4.31
C VAL A 264 -18.83 -25.43 -4.62
N TYR A 265 -18.24 -26.16 -3.68
CA TYR A 265 -17.85 -27.55 -3.90
C TYR A 265 -18.56 -28.45 -2.90
N PHE A 266 -19.30 -29.44 -3.39
CA PHE A 266 -19.93 -30.44 -2.53
C PHE A 266 -19.10 -31.71 -2.44
N SER A 267 -19.14 -32.37 -1.28
CA SER A 267 -18.58 -33.70 -1.11
C SER A 267 -19.44 -34.75 -1.85
N PRO A 268 -18.88 -35.95 -2.12
CA PRO A 268 -19.57 -36.93 -2.95
C PRO A 268 -20.94 -37.32 -2.40
N ASN A 269 -21.94 -37.39 -3.28
CA ASN A 269 -23.31 -37.78 -2.94
C ASN A 269 -23.99 -36.90 -1.88
N MET A 270 -23.55 -35.66 -1.68
CA MET A 270 -24.15 -34.72 -0.71
C MET A 270 -24.95 -33.58 -1.36
N ALA A 271 -24.84 -33.37 -2.68
CA ALA A 271 -25.57 -32.34 -3.39
C ALA A 271 -26.88 -32.87 -3.99
N SER A 272 -27.94 -32.07 -3.94
CA SER A 272 -29.20 -32.35 -4.66
C SER A 272 -29.74 -31.05 -5.26
N PRO A 273 -29.08 -30.50 -6.31
CA PRO A 273 -29.64 -29.39 -7.08
C PRO A 273 -30.86 -29.85 -7.89
N SER A 274 -31.69 -28.92 -8.37
CA SER A 274 -32.99 -29.16 -9.04
C SER A 274 -32.98 -30.18 -10.21
N TYR A 275 -33.26 -31.46 -9.91
CA TYR A 275 -33.55 -32.52 -10.89
C TYR A 275 -34.90 -33.20 -10.57
N LYS A 276 -35.69 -33.53 -11.60
CA LYS A 276 -36.91 -34.35 -11.55
C LYS A 276 -36.56 -35.74 -11.02
N GLY A 277 -37.04 -36.07 -9.84
CA GLY A 277 -36.87 -37.39 -9.23
C GLY A 277 -37.26 -37.40 -7.76
N PHE A 278 -37.19 -38.61 -7.15
CA PHE A 278 -37.31 -38.75 -5.69
C PHE A 278 -36.27 -37.87 -4.99
N VAL A 279 -36.69 -37.22 -3.91
CA VAL A 279 -35.96 -36.18 -3.17
C VAL A 279 -34.64 -36.68 -2.54
N ASN A 280 -34.42 -38.01 -2.52
CA ASN A 280 -33.18 -38.66 -2.07
C ASN A 280 -32.12 -38.86 -3.16
N LYS A 281 -32.36 -38.43 -4.40
CA LYS A 281 -31.33 -38.49 -5.43
C LYS A 281 -30.28 -37.41 -5.19
N THR A 282 -29.06 -37.85 -4.92
CA THR A 282 -27.89 -36.99 -4.82
C THR A 282 -26.98 -37.15 -6.04
N LEU A 283 -26.35 -36.04 -6.41
CA LEU A 283 -25.34 -36.02 -7.47
C LEU A 283 -24.03 -36.63 -6.94
N PRO A 284 -23.31 -37.42 -7.76
CA PRO A 284 -22.02 -37.98 -7.35
C PRO A 284 -21.02 -36.89 -7.00
N LEU A 285 -20.94 -35.84 -7.82
CA LEU A 285 -20.14 -34.63 -7.62
C LEU A 285 -20.92 -33.44 -8.19
N PHE A 286 -20.80 -32.28 -7.56
CA PHE A 286 -21.41 -31.03 -8.00
C PHE A 286 -20.56 -29.87 -7.52
N ALA A 287 -20.05 -29.06 -8.45
CA ALA A 287 -19.15 -27.97 -8.10
C ALA A 287 -19.20 -26.82 -9.12
N PRO A 288 -20.19 -25.91 -9.03
CA PRO A 288 -20.17 -24.69 -9.84
C PRO A 288 -19.02 -23.79 -9.40
N ARG A 289 -18.15 -23.45 -10.34
CA ARG A 289 -17.04 -22.50 -10.17
C ARG A 289 -17.09 -21.47 -11.29
N THR A 290 -17.03 -20.20 -10.91
CA THR A 290 -16.87 -19.06 -11.82
C THR A 290 -15.47 -18.50 -11.70
N PHE A 291 -14.87 -18.14 -12.83
CA PHE A 291 -13.63 -17.38 -12.88
C PHE A 291 -13.74 -16.27 -13.92
N ARG A 292 -12.99 -15.19 -13.68
CA ARG A 292 -12.85 -14.06 -14.60
C ARG A 292 -11.95 -14.48 -15.77
N VAL A 293 -12.38 -14.16 -16.98
CA VAL A 293 -11.65 -14.46 -18.21
C VAL A 293 -11.20 -13.16 -18.86
N ASP A 294 -9.97 -13.13 -19.37
CA ASP A 294 -9.50 -12.02 -20.21
C ASP A 294 -10.13 -12.15 -21.60
N ASP A 295 -10.90 -11.13 -21.97
CA ASP A 295 -11.78 -11.10 -23.12
C ASP A 295 -11.24 -10.23 -24.27
N TYR A 296 -9.96 -9.83 -24.20
CA TYR A 296 -9.30 -9.01 -25.23
C TYR A 296 -9.47 -9.54 -26.67
N ASN A 297 -9.44 -10.87 -26.84
CA ASN A 297 -9.59 -11.54 -28.15
C ASN A 297 -11.03 -11.99 -28.45
N ASP A 298 -11.99 -11.71 -27.57
CA ASP A 298 -13.38 -12.11 -27.75
C ASP A 298 -14.06 -11.22 -28.81
N PRO A 299 -14.78 -11.79 -29.80
CA PRO A 299 -15.57 -11.02 -30.77
C PRO A 299 -16.56 -10.03 -30.14
N ILE A 300 -16.95 -10.25 -28.88
CA ILE A 300 -17.81 -9.35 -28.11
C ILE A 300 -17.18 -7.97 -27.89
N HIS A 301 -15.84 -7.87 -27.83
CA HIS A 301 -15.12 -6.63 -27.54
C HIS A 301 -14.41 -6.09 -28.78
N LEU A 302 -15.12 -5.22 -29.51
CA LEU A 302 -14.62 -4.61 -30.74
C LEU A 302 -13.31 -3.82 -30.55
N GLU A 303 -13.15 -3.17 -29.39
CA GLU A 303 -11.97 -2.35 -29.08
C GLU A 303 -10.73 -3.18 -28.74
N ARG A 304 -10.91 -4.49 -28.49
CA ARG A 304 -9.87 -5.38 -27.95
C ARG A 304 -9.21 -4.72 -26.75
N ILE A 305 -9.97 -4.50 -25.69
CA ILE A 305 -9.45 -4.03 -24.41
C ILE A 305 -10.08 -4.93 -23.36
N SER A 306 -9.27 -5.45 -22.44
CA SER A 306 -9.77 -6.28 -21.34
C SER A 306 -10.75 -5.46 -20.50
N THR A 307 -12.03 -5.83 -20.52
CA THR A 307 -13.06 -5.16 -19.71
C THR A 307 -13.13 -5.71 -18.30
N LEU A 308 -12.51 -6.88 -18.06
CA LEU A 308 -12.59 -7.64 -16.81
C LEU A 308 -14.03 -8.03 -16.42
N ASN A 309 -15.02 -7.86 -17.31
CA ASN A 309 -16.45 -8.06 -17.04
C ASN A 309 -17.03 -9.32 -17.69
N THR A 310 -16.16 -10.17 -18.22
CA THR A 310 -16.52 -11.47 -18.80
C THR A 310 -16.21 -12.59 -17.81
N PHE A 311 -17.22 -13.42 -17.56
CA PHE A 311 -17.14 -14.51 -16.59
C PHE A 311 -17.46 -15.83 -17.26
N GLU A 312 -16.68 -16.85 -16.90
CA GLU A 312 -16.91 -18.22 -17.34
C GLU A 312 -17.22 -19.10 -16.12
N THR A 313 -18.36 -19.79 -16.18
CA THR A 313 -18.83 -20.65 -15.10
C THR A 313 -18.96 -22.08 -15.59
N LYS A 314 -18.35 -23.03 -14.86
CA LYS A 314 -18.36 -24.46 -15.18
C LYS A 314 -18.78 -25.28 -13.98
N ASP A 315 -19.52 -26.36 -14.22
CA ASP A 315 -19.69 -27.42 -13.22
C ASP A 315 -18.48 -28.36 -13.22
N LEU A 316 -17.56 -28.16 -12.27
CA LEU A 316 -16.39 -29.02 -12.10
C LEU A 316 -16.73 -30.43 -11.59
N GLY A 317 -17.98 -30.69 -11.20
CA GLY A 317 -18.47 -32.04 -10.92
C GLY A 317 -18.85 -32.83 -12.18
N ALA A 318 -18.90 -32.19 -13.35
CA ALA A 318 -19.26 -32.81 -14.62
C ALA A 318 -18.03 -33.47 -15.28
N ILE A 319 -17.55 -34.55 -14.67
CA ILE A 319 -16.29 -35.18 -15.06
C ILE A 319 -16.56 -36.42 -15.91
N PRO A 320 -15.95 -36.54 -17.12
CA PRO A 320 -15.99 -37.77 -17.90
C PRO A 320 -15.30 -38.93 -17.15
N ASN A 321 -15.83 -40.15 -17.30
CA ASN A 321 -15.24 -41.32 -16.67
C ASN A 321 -13.77 -41.53 -17.09
N GLY A 322 -12.95 -41.96 -16.13
CA GLY A 322 -11.51 -42.23 -16.35
C GLY A 322 -10.60 -41.02 -16.20
N ASN A 323 -11.12 -39.79 -16.08
CA ASN A 323 -10.29 -38.59 -15.95
C ASN A 323 -10.10 -38.15 -14.48
N TYR A 324 -9.23 -38.86 -13.76
CA TYR A 324 -8.94 -38.57 -12.35
C TYR A 324 -8.35 -37.17 -12.11
N GLY A 325 -7.62 -36.59 -13.08
CA GLY A 325 -7.00 -35.27 -12.94
C GLY A 325 -8.00 -34.12 -12.80
N LEU A 326 -9.24 -34.29 -13.30
CA LEU A 326 -10.33 -33.31 -13.17
C LEU A 326 -11.15 -33.52 -11.88
N ASN A 327 -11.03 -34.69 -11.23
CA ASN A 327 -11.78 -35.01 -10.03
C ASN A 327 -11.20 -34.33 -8.80
N TYR A 328 -11.86 -33.26 -8.35
CA TYR A 328 -11.46 -32.44 -7.19
C TYR A 328 -11.44 -33.19 -5.86
N THR A 329 -12.04 -34.38 -5.77
CA THR A 329 -11.95 -35.24 -4.57
C THR A 329 -10.74 -36.17 -4.59
N SER A 330 -10.13 -36.38 -5.76
CA SER A 330 -9.01 -37.29 -5.94
C SER A 330 -7.68 -36.64 -5.57
N ASN A 331 -6.72 -37.45 -5.12
CA ASN A 331 -5.35 -36.99 -4.87
C ASN A 331 -4.61 -36.55 -6.15
N PHE A 332 -5.10 -36.95 -7.33
CA PHE A 332 -4.54 -36.55 -8.63
C PHE A 332 -4.94 -35.13 -9.04
N TYR A 333 -5.91 -34.53 -8.35
CA TYR A 333 -6.25 -33.12 -8.54
C TYR A 333 -5.10 -32.25 -8.03
N ARG A 334 -4.43 -31.53 -8.93
CA ARG A 334 -3.19 -30.80 -8.62
C ARG A 334 -3.34 -29.75 -7.51
N ILE A 335 -4.55 -29.23 -7.34
CA ILE A 335 -4.95 -28.19 -6.39
C ILE A 335 -5.88 -28.71 -5.30
N ASN A 336 -5.63 -29.92 -4.78
CA ASN A 336 -6.51 -30.58 -3.79
C ASN A 336 -6.38 -30.04 -2.35
N ASP A 337 -5.43 -29.15 -2.05
CA ASP A 337 -5.18 -28.75 -0.65
C ASP A 337 -6.39 -28.08 0.00
N TRP A 338 -7.20 -27.36 -0.79
CA TRP A 338 -8.41 -26.72 -0.27
C TRP A 338 -9.50 -27.72 0.12
N TYR A 339 -9.62 -28.84 -0.58
CA TYR A 339 -10.66 -29.83 -0.30
C TYR A 339 -10.41 -30.48 1.06
N LYS A 340 -9.15 -30.88 1.31
CA LYS A 340 -8.70 -31.47 2.58
C LYS A 340 -8.75 -30.52 3.77
N ALA A 341 -9.00 -29.23 3.56
CA ALA A 341 -9.10 -28.26 4.65
C ALA A 341 -10.29 -28.56 5.58
N TRP A 342 -11.42 -28.99 5.01
CA TRP A 342 -12.64 -29.28 5.75
C TRP A 342 -13.36 -30.57 5.31
N LEU A 343 -13.07 -31.10 4.12
CA LEU A 343 -13.76 -32.24 3.53
C LEU A 343 -12.79 -33.42 3.31
N PRO A 344 -13.28 -34.67 3.33
CA PRO A 344 -14.61 -35.08 3.77
C PRO A 344 -14.79 -34.96 5.29
N ASP A 345 -16.02 -34.78 5.75
CA ASP A 345 -16.37 -34.79 7.17
C ASP A 345 -17.05 -36.12 7.56
N ASP A 346 -16.38 -36.86 8.43
CA ASP A 346 -16.80 -38.19 8.88
C ASP A 346 -17.76 -38.15 10.08
N ALA A 347 -18.26 -36.97 10.48
CA ALA A 347 -19.14 -36.83 11.64
C ALA A 347 -20.38 -37.74 11.60
N HIS A 348 -20.98 -37.95 10.42
CA HIS A 348 -22.10 -38.88 10.24
C HIS A 348 -21.70 -40.36 10.38
N LEU A 349 -20.50 -40.74 9.94
CA LEU A 349 -19.99 -42.11 10.08
C LEU A 349 -19.71 -42.44 11.55
N LYS A 350 -19.27 -41.43 12.31
CA LYS A 350 -18.98 -41.53 13.75
C LYS A 350 -20.18 -41.24 14.65
N GLN A 351 -21.34 -40.92 14.07
CA GLN A 351 -22.58 -40.63 14.79
C GLN A 351 -22.46 -39.50 15.83
N LEU A 352 -21.77 -38.41 15.48
CA LEU A 352 -21.52 -37.29 16.40
C LEU A 352 -22.53 -36.15 16.21
N HIS A 353 -23.35 -35.86 17.22
CA HIS A 353 -24.39 -34.81 17.15
C HIS A 353 -23.90 -33.40 17.53
N ASP A 354 -22.88 -33.26 18.39
CA ASP A 354 -22.47 -31.96 18.97
C ASP A 354 -21.12 -31.45 18.45
N THR A 355 -20.91 -31.50 17.13
CA THR A 355 -19.62 -31.12 16.52
C THR A 355 -19.63 -29.76 15.83
N LYS A 356 -20.82 -29.20 15.58
CA LYS A 356 -21.01 -28.02 14.73
C LYS A 356 -21.67 -26.88 15.48
N THR A 357 -21.21 -25.67 15.21
CA THR A 357 -21.72 -24.43 15.80
C THR A 357 -23.18 -24.20 15.49
N VAL A 358 -23.94 -23.81 16.51
CA VAL A 358 -25.35 -23.45 16.40
C VAL A 358 -25.51 -21.93 16.48
N TYR A 359 -26.31 -21.38 15.58
CA TYR A 359 -26.69 -19.98 15.53
C TYR A 359 -28.19 -19.84 15.73
N ASP A 360 -28.61 -18.88 16.55
CA ASP A 360 -30.01 -18.61 16.82
C ASP A 360 -30.47 -17.38 16.02
N ILE A 361 -31.56 -17.53 15.29
CA ILE A 361 -32.19 -16.47 14.52
C ILE A 361 -33.62 -16.28 15.02
N ARG A 362 -34.03 -15.03 15.18
CA ARG A 362 -35.42 -14.66 15.46
C ARG A 362 -36.01 -13.98 14.23
N PHE A 363 -36.96 -14.65 13.60
CA PHE A 363 -37.75 -14.16 12.48
C PHE A 363 -39.03 -13.47 12.95
N ARG A 364 -39.38 -12.40 12.26
CA ARG A 364 -40.69 -11.76 12.33
C ARG A 364 -41.21 -11.52 10.92
N TYR A 365 -42.22 -12.28 10.53
CA TYR A 365 -42.81 -12.19 9.19
C TYR A 365 -43.78 -11.01 9.06
N ALA A 366 -44.16 -10.68 7.82
CA ALA A 366 -45.15 -9.65 7.50
C ALA A 366 -46.48 -9.82 8.28
N ASN A 367 -46.88 -11.06 8.56
CA ASN A 367 -48.13 -11.38 9.26
C ASN A 367 -48.04 -11.23 10.80
N ASN A 368 -47.00 -10.56 11.33
CA ASN A 368 -46.70 -10.44 12.77
C ASN A 368 -46.39 -11.76 13.50
N THR A 369 -46.20 -12.86 12.78
CA THR A 369 -45.80 -14.14 13.38
C THR A 369 -44.32 -14.10 13.76
N ASN A 370 -44.03 -14.43 15.01
CA ASN A 370 -42.67 -14.57 15.50
C ASN A 370 -42.26 -16.04 15.42
N ALA A 371 -41.07 -16.31 14.87
CA ALA A 371 -40.49 -17.65 14.84
C ALA A 371 -39.03 -17.58 15.29
N SER A 372 -38.61 -18.47 16.17
CA SER A 372 -37.20 -18.66 16.53
C SER A 372 -36.66 -19.92 15.89
N PHE A 373 -35.50 -19.84 15.28
CA PHE A 373 -34.86 -20.93 14.60
C PHE A 373 -33.38 -21.03 14.99
N SER A 374 -32.92 -22.25 15.22
CA SER A 374 -31.51 -22.54 15.49
C SER A 374 -30.97 -23.47 14.41
N PHE A 375 -29.85 -23.09 13.79
CA PHE A 375 -29.26 -23.84 12.68
C PHE A 375 -27.77 -24.07 12.87
N HIS A 376 -27.26 -25.14 12.26
CA HIS A 376 -25.83 -25.42 12.27
C HIS A 376 -25.15 -24.59 11.19
N GLY A 377 -24.17 -23.76 11.56
CA GLY A 377 -23.42 -22.91 10.63
C GLY A 377 -21.94 -23.28 10.54
N PRO A 378 -21.14 -22.53 9.76
CA PRO A 378 -19.69 -22.58 9.83
C PRO A 378 -19.20 -22.19 11.23
N ARG A 379 -17.95 -22.54 11.54
CA ARG A 379 -17.34 -22.32 12.86
C ARG A 379 -17.44 -20.85 13.29
N GLY A 380 -17.51 -20.62 14.61
CA GLY A 380 -17.57 -19.28 15.17
C GLY A 380 -16.21 -18.58 15.14
N ALA A 381 -16.23 -17.26 15.20
CA ALA A 381 -15.02 -16.44 15.36
C ALA A 381 -14.24 -16.77 16.64
N ASP A 382 -14.89 -17.34 17.67
CA ASP A 382 -14.29 -17.72 18.95
C ASP A 382 -13.52 -19.05 18.90
N GLU A 383 -13.73 -19.87 17.88
CA GLU A 383 -13.15 -21.22 17.80
C GLU A 383 -11.74 -21.24 17.20
N ASN A 384 -10.98 -22.30 17.48
CA ASN A 384 -9.65 -22.56 16.92
C ASN A 384 -9.58 -23.97 16.30
N PRO A 385 -9.25 -24.12 15.01
CA PRO A 385 -9.04 -23.05 14.03
C PRO A 385 -10.33 -22.25 13.75
N GLY A 386 -10.17 -21.00 13.34
CA GLY A 386 -11.29 -20.10 13.05
C GLY A 386 -12.17 -20.53 11.85
N PRO A 387 -13.17 -19.71 11.47
CA PRO A 387 -14.14 -20.04 10.42
C PRO A 387 -13.53 -20.28 9.04
N VAL A 388 -12.44 -19.56 8.73
CA VAL A 388 -11.84 -19.53 7.41
C VAL A 388 -10.47 -20.19 7.48
N LYS A 389 -10.22 -21.14 6.58
CA LYS A 389 -8.88 -21.69 6.33
C LYS A 389 -8.33 -21.10 5.04
N TRP A 390 -7.07 -20.69 5.09
CA TRP A 390 -6.34 -20.19 3.94
C TRP A 390 -5.56 -21.31 3.27
N THR A 391 -5.45 -21.24 1.95
CA THR A 391 -4.55 -22.11 1.19
C THR A 391 -3.18 -21.47 1.04
N ARG A 392 -2.15 -22.30 0.89
CA ARG A 392 -0.89 -21.85 0.30
C ARG A 392 -1.13 -21.37 -1.13
N PRO A 393 -0.42 -20.34 -1.62
CA PRO A 393 -0.61 -19.88 -2.99
C PRO A 393 -0.31 -21.00 -3.98
N TYR A 394 -1.12 -21.11 -5.02
CA TYR A 394 -1.01 -22.17 -6.01
C TYR A 394 -1.31 -21.66 -7.41
N PHE A 395 -0.80 -22.35 -8.42
CA PHE A 395 -1.09 -22.07 -9.83
C PHE A 395 -2.26 -22.93 -10.33
N ASP A 396 -3.35 -22.31 -10.79
CA ASP A 396 -4.55 -23.00 -11.28
C ASP A 396 -4.43 -23.41 -12.76
N CYS A 397 -3.61 -24.43 -12.99
CA CYS A 397 -3.28 -24.97 -14.31
C CYS A 397 -4.50 -25.54 -15.07
N GLY A 398 -4.68 -25.15 -16.33
CA GLY A 398 -5.70 -25.66 -17.24
C GLY A 398 -7.10 -25.09 -17.01
N ARG A 399 -7.20 -23.99 -16.24
CA ARG A 399 -8.46 -23.28 -15.97
C ARG A 399 -8.25 -21.78 -16.07
N SER A 400 -7.89 -21.14 -14.96
CA SER A 400 -7.60 -19.70 -14.95
C SER A 400 -6.15 -19.37 -15.30
N ASN A 401 -5.22 -20.34 -15.19
CA ASN A 401 -3.80 -20.18 -15.54
C ASN A 401 -3.10 -19.02 -14.81
N GLU A 402 -3.55 -18.73 -13.59
CA GLU A 402 -3.01 -17.68 -12.74
C GLU A 402 -2.60 -18.23 -11.37
N TRP A 403 -1.68 -17.53 -10.71
CA TRP A 403 -1.33 -17.76 -9.31
C TRP A 403 -2.38 -17.17 -8.39
N LYS A 404 -2.91 -17.99 -7.48
CA LYS A 404 -4.05 -17.66 -6.63
C LYS A 404 -3.85 -18.05 -5.18
N VAL A 405 -4.55 -17.33 -4.32
CA VAL A 405 -4.72 -17.65 -2.89
C VAL A 405 -6.21 -17.76 -2.60
N ALA A 406 -6.59 -18.82 -1.91
CA ALA A 406 -7.99 -19.12 -1.62
C ALA A 406 -8.32 -19.07 -0.12
N ALA A 407 -9.48 -18.51 0.20
CA ALA A 407 -10.15 -18.58 1.49
C ALA A 407 -11.26 -19.65 1.43
N ILE A 408 -11.28 -20.56 2.41
CA ILE A 408 -12.16 -21.74 2.41
C ILE A 408 -13.02 -21.77 3.67
N VAL A 409 -14.33 -21.88 3.47
CA VAL A 409 -15.31 -21.96 4.55
C VAL A 409 -16.25 -23.14 4.32
N PRO A 410 -16.48 -24.00 5.32
CA PRO A 410 -17.32 -25.17 5.13
C PRO A 410 -18.81 -24.81 5.15
N ILE A 411 -19.60 -25.56 4.38
CA ILE A 411 -21.06 -25.52 4.35
C ILE A 411 -21.57 -26.66 5.23
N THR A 412 -22.45 -26.33 6.17
CA THR A 412 -23.06 -27.28 7.10
C THR A 412 -24.48 -27.62 6.69
N ASP A 413 -24.80 -28.90 6.69
CA ASP A 413 -26.15 -29.42 6.49
C ASP A 413 -26.33 -30.68 7.36
N ILE A 414 -27.56 -31.17 7.44
CA ILE A 414 -27.95 -32.34 8.21
C ILE A 414 -27.96 -33.57 7.28
N TYR A 415 -27.31 -34.65 7.73
CA TYR A 415 -27.23 -35.93 7.03
C TYR A 415 -27.70 -37.10 7.93
N PRO A 416 -28.48 -38.07 7.41
CA PRO A 416 -29.08 -38.13 6.07
C PRO A 416 -30.16 -37.06 5.87
N ARG A 417 -30.36 -36.64 4.62
CA ARG A 417 -31.37 -35.63 4.29
C ARG A 417 -32.78 -36.20 4.48
N GLN A 418 -33.67 -35.40 5.07
CA GLN A 418 -35.13 -35.61 5.08
C GLN A 418 -35.62 -36.92 5.74
N THR A 419 -34.98 -37.34 6.82
CA THR A 419 -35.56 -38.35 7.70
C THR A 419 -36.59 -37.71 8.63
N GLY A 420 -37.76 -38.32 8.82
CA GLY A 420 -38.72 -37.90 9.87
C GLY A 420 -38.20 -38.13 11.30
N PHE A 421 -37.03 -38.76 11.43
CA PHE A 421 -36.43 -39.23 12.67
C PHE A 421 -35.22 -38.37 13.06
N ARG A 422 -35.45 -37.37 13.91
CA ARG A 422 -34.40 -36.43 14.38
C ARG A 422 -33.24 -37.10 15.14
N HIS A 423 -33.42 -38.31 15.66
CA HIS A 423 -32.37 -39.03 16.39
C HIS A 423 -31.31 -39.67 15.48
N ILE A 424 -31.53 -39.69 14.16
CA ILE A 424 -30.61 -40.24 13.15
C ILE A 424 -29.89 -39.11 12.39
N GLU A 425 -30.23 -37.86 12.69
CA GLU A 425 -29.74 -36.68 11.98
C GLU A 425 -28.42 -36.18 12.60
N TYR A 426 -27.36 -36.15 11.79
CA TYR A 426 -26.04 -35.68 12.18
C TYR A 426 -25.67 -34.41 11.40
N PRO A 427 -25.19 -33.35 12.07
CA PRO A 427 -24.69 -32.16 11.37
C PRO A 427 -23.29 -32.42 10.79
N VAL A 428 -23.15 -32.23 9.47
CA VAL A 428 -21.95 -32.56 8.70
C VAL A 428 -21.57 -31.41 7.78
N TYR A 429 -20.26 -31.26 7.51
CA TYR A 429 -19.80 -30.43 6.40
C TYR A 429 -20.09 -31.13 5.06
N THR A 430 -21.12 -30.67 4.35
CA THR A 430 -21.55 -31.24 3.05
C THR A 430 -20.87 -30.59 1.86
N GLY A 431 -20.27 -29.42 2.04
CA GLY A 431 -19.53 -28.73 1.01
C GLY A 431 -18.58 -27.67 1.57
N ALA A 432 -17.92 -26.94 0.69
CA ALA A 432 -17.05 -25.82 1.01
C ALA A 432 -17.21 -24.72 -0.03
N ILE A 433 -17.21 -23.48 0.45
CA ILE A 433 -17.05 -22.28 -0.37
C ILE A 433 -15.55 -22.01 -0.51
N VAL A 434 -15.11 -21.78 -1.74
CA VAL A 434 -13.73 -21.41 -2.06
C VAL A 434 -13.77 -20.10 -2.82
N MET A 435 -13.20 -19.05 -2.23
CA MET A 435 -13.05 -17.75 -2.88
C MET A 435 -11.57 -17.47 -3.12
N GLU A 436 -11.25 -16.98 -4.32
CA GLU A 436 -9.88 -16.87 -4.79
C GLU A 436 -9.54 -15.45 -5.25
N LEU A 437 -8.34 -15.01 -4.88
CA LEU A 437 -7.74 -13.74 -5.28
C LEU A 437 -6.38 -13.99 -5.94
N ASN A 438 -6.02 -13.16 -6.91
CA ASN A 438 -4.73 -13.27 -7.59
C ASN A 438 -3.57 -12.91 -6.68
N PHE A 439 -2.62 -13.83 -6.54
CA PHE A 439 -1.45 -13.66 -5.67
C PHE A 439 -0.65 -12.40 -5.99
N GLU A 440 -0.54 -12.03 -7.28
CA GLU A 440 0.18 -10.82 -7.70
C GLU A 440 -0.36 -9.52 -7.12
N ARG A 441 -1.65 -9.50 -6.74
CA ARG A 441 -2.31 -8.32 -6.16
C ARG A 441 -2.16 -8.22 -4.64
N ILE A 442 -1.58 -9.23 -4.00
CA ILE A 442 -1.33 -9.24 -2.57
C ILE A 442 -0.03 -8.48 -2.29
N ASP A 443 -0.11 -7.44 -1.48
CA ASP A 443 1.06 -6.70 -1.01
C ASP A 443 1.94 -7.58 -0.12
N ILE A 444 3.25 -7.50 -0.32
CA ILE A 444 4.23 -8.16 0.56
C ILE A 444 4.79 -7.20 1.62
N ASN A 445 5.09 -7.72 2.81
CA ASN A 445 5.75 -6.95 3.86
C ASN A 445 7.25 -7.25 3.92
N GLN A 446 8.08 -6.34 3.40
CA GLN A 446 9.54 -6.47 3.35
C GLN A 446 10.26 -6.01 4.64
N CYS A 447 9.54 -5.39 5.57
CA CYS A 447 10.13 -4.82 6.78
C CYS A 447 10.63 -5.90 7.75
N PRO A 448 11.51 -5.57 8.71
CA PRO A 448 11.96 -6.53 9.71
C PRO A 448 10.80 -6.96 10.62
N LYS A 449 10.96 -8.10 11.28
CA LYS A 449 9.98 -8.65 12.22
C LYS A 449 9.85 -7.73 13.44
N GLY A 450 8.63 -7.54 13.93
CA GLY A 450 8.33 -6.64 15.04
C GLY A 450 6.82 -6.48 15.21
N MET A 451 6.40 -5.56 16.09
CA MET A 451 4.98 -5.28 16.30
C MET A 451 4.32 -4.82 14.97
N GLY A 452 3.28 -5.53 14.55
CA GLY A 452 2.60 -5.31 13.26
C GLY A 452 3.21 -6.07 12.07
N ASN A 453 4.36 -6.71 12.26
CA ASN A 453 4.98 -7.66 11.33
C ASN A 453 5.31 -9.00 12.03
N ASP A 454 4.27 -9.68 12.52
CA ASP A 454 4.40 -10.96 13.23
C ASP A 454 4.73 -12.12 12.27
N GLU A 455 5.30 -13.19 12.82
CA GLU A 455 5.57 -14.42 12.09
C GLU A 455 4.28 -15.22 11.86
N PRO A 456 4.11 -15.91 10.71
CA PRO A 456 5.10 -16.15 9.65
C PRO A 456 5.11 -15.08 8.53
N ASN A 457 6.32 -14.66 8.12
CA ASN A 457 6.54 -13.80 6.95
C ASN A 457 7.90 -14.11 6.30
N ARG A 458 7.88 -14.66 5.08
CA ARG A 458 9.07 -15.04 4.30
C ARG A 458 9.89 -13.84 3.82
N PHE A 459 9.24 -12.71 3.59
CA PHE A 459 9.85 -11.50 3.02
C PHE A 459 10.38 -10.55 4.09
N ALA A 460 10.29 -10.91 5.36
CA ALA A 460 10.78 -10.08 6.45
C ALA A 460 12.29 -9.83 6.33
N ASP A 461 12.71 -8.60 6.64
CA ASP A 461 14.11 -8.13 6.57
C ASP A 461 14.74 -8.17 5.16
N THR A 462 13.92 -8.20 4.10
CA THR A 462 14.38 -8.01 2.70
C THR A 462 14.47 -6.53 2.30
N ALA A 463 13.90 -5.62 3.08
CA ALA A 463 13.98 -4.19 2.83
C ALA A 463 15.41 -3.65 2.94
N LYS A 464 15.83 -2.85 1.95
CA LYS A 464 17.16 -2.21 1.91
C LYS A 464 17.33 -1.00 2.83
N CYS A 465 16.49 -0.82 3.85
CA CYS A 465 16.64 0.30 4.78
C CYS A 465 17.96 0.23 5.55
N LYS A 466 18.60 1.37 5.78
CA LYS A 466 19.83 1.48 6.57
C LYS A 466 19.53 1.18 8.04
N LYS A 467 19.89 -0.01 8.52
CA LYS A 467 19.59 -0.48 9.89
C LYS A 467 20.10 0.43 11.01
N LYS A 468 21.13 1.25 10.78
CA LYS A 468 21.70 2.17 11.77
C LYS A 468 20.90 3.45 11.94
N THR A 469 20.43 4.05 10.85
CA THR A 469 19.89 5.41 10.80
C THR A 469 18.38 5.45 10.49
N THR A 470 17.86 4.38 9.87
CA THR A 470 16.47 4.31 9.38
C THR A 470 15.73 3.09 9.91
N GLU A 471 14.40 3.19 9.88
CA GLU A 471 13.39 2.18 10.22
C GLU A 471 12.46 1.98 9.02
N CYS A 472 11.95 0.77 8.84
CA CYS A 472 11.12 0.40 7.68
C CYS A 472 9.65 0.50 8.03
N GLU A 473 8.86 1.11 7.13
CA GLU A 473 7.40 1.16 7.19
C GLU A 473 6.85 0.62 5.86
N PRO A 474 5.94 -0.37 5.87
CA PRO A 474 5.39 -0.93 4.64
C PRO A 474 4.46 0.07 3.94
N LEU A 475 4.46 0.05 2.61
CA LEU A 475 3.50 0.76 1.77
C LEU A 475 2.45 -0.23 1.25
N HIS A 476 1.33 0.30 0.77
CA HIS A 476 0.19 -0.51 0.30
C HIS A 476 -0.07 -0.24 -1.19
N GLY A 477 -0.65 -1.22 -1.90
CA GLY A 477 -1.00 -1.13 -3.33
C GLY A 477 0.15 -1.42 -4.30
N TYR A 478 1.22 -2.08 -3.85
CA TYR A 478 2.37 -2.46 -4.68
C TYR A 478 2.24 -3.88 -5.27
N GLY A 479 1.39 -4.72 -4.69
CA GLY A 479 1.24 -6.14 -5.03
C GLY A 479 2.50 -6.94 -4.73
N PHE A 480 2.69 -8.05 -5.45
CA PHE A 480 3.87 -8.91 -5.38
C PHE A 480 5.06 -8.27 -6.11
N ARG A 481 5.54 -7.13 -5.61
CA ARG A 481 6.66 -6.35 -6.16
C ARG A 481 7.56 -5.82 -5.04
N ARG A 482 8.85 -5.65 -5.35
CA ARG A 482 9.81 -5.01 -4.44
C ARG A 482 9.56 -3.51 -4.32
N GLY A 483 9.99 -2.95 -3.20
CA GLY A 483 9.99 -1.51 -2.96
C GLY A 483 8.69 -0.98 -2.37
N GLY A 484 7.76 -1.86 -2.00
CA GLY A 484 6.52 -1.56 -1.27
C GLY A 484 6.76 -1.21 0.19
N TYR A 485 7.75 -0.35 0.47
CA TYR A 485 8.08 0.14 1.81
C TYR A 485 8.71 1.53 1.70
N GLN A 486 8.79 2.25 2.80
CA GLN A 486 9.56 3.48 2.94
C GLN A 486 10.46 3.41 4.17
N CYS A 487 11.64 4.00 4.08
CA CYS A 487 12.60 4.08 5.18
C CYS A 487 12.46 5.43 5.88
N ARG A 488 11.90 5.42 7.08
CA ARG A 488 11.82 6.57 7.98
C ARG A 488 13.08 6.69 8.81
N CYS A 489 13.39 7.89 9.30
CA CYS A 489 14.50 8.04 10.24
C CYS A 489 14.12 7.46 11.61
N LYS A 490 15.07 6.77 12.23
CA LYS A 490 14.90 6.29 13.61
C LYS A 490 14.77 7.47 14.59
N PRO A 491 14.18 7.26 15.78
CA PRO A 491 14.26 8.25 16.87
C PRO A 491 15.71 8.70 17.09
N SER A 492 15.91 9.99 17.42
CA SER A 492 17.22 10.66 17.47
C SER A 492 17.92 10.94 16.13
N PHE A 493 17.28 10.61 15.00
CA PHE A 493 17.75 10.96 13.66
C PHE A 493 16.73 11.80 12.92
N ARG A 494 17.20 12.60 11.94
CA ARG A 494 16.36 13.44 11.08
C ARG A 494 16.73 13.29 9.62
N LEU A 495 15.81 13.70 8.75
CA LEU A 495 16.09 13.76 7.31
C LEU A 495 17.18 14.82 7.03
N PRO A 496 18.08 14.56 6.06
CA PRO A 496 19.01 15.57 5.58
C PRO A 496 18.28 16.79 5.02
N ASN A 497 18.91 17.96 5.08
CA ASN A 497 18.29 19.22 4.64
C ASN A 497 17.91 19.25 3.16
N VAL A 498 18.40 18.32 2.32
CA VAL A 498 18.07 18.22 0.89
C VAL A 498 16.84 17.36 0.64
N VAL A 499 16.48 16.48 1.58
CA VAL A 499 15.47 15.44 1.39
C VAL A 499 14.17 15.84 2.11
N ARG A 500 13.05 15.78 1.38
CA ARG A 500 11.73 16.22 1.89
C ARG A 500 10.88 15.11 2.51
N ARG A 501 11.05 13.87 2.08
CA ARG A 501 10.20 12.74 2.43
C ARG A 501 11.06 11.56 2.89
N PRO A 502 10.50 10.62 3.66
CA PRO A 502 11.12 9.33 3.90
C PRO A 502 11.60 8.69 2.59
N PHE A 503 12.66 7.90 2.66
CA PHE A 503 13.25 7.33 1.46
C PHE A 503 12.37 6.19 0.93
N LEU A 504 11.86 6.33 -0.29
CA LEU A 504 10.99 5.32 -0.89
C LEU A 504 11.76 4.06 -1.27
N GLY A 505 11.22 2.91 -0.90
CA GLY A 505 11.78 1.59 -1.17
C GLY A 505 12.04 1.36 -2.65
N GLU A 506 11.12 1.77 -3.53
CA GLU A 506 11.31 1.69 -5.00
C GLU A 506 12.61 2.37 -5.47
N VAL A 507 12.95 3.54 -4.89
CA VAL A 507 14.18 4.27 -5.23
C VAL A 507 15.41 3.57 -4.66
N LEU A 508 15.30 3.01 -3.45
CA LEU A 508 16.38 2.21 -2.85
C LEU A 508 16.66 0.92 -3.63
N GLU A 509 15.61 0.24 -4.09
CA GLU A 509 15.71 -1.02 -4.82
C GLU A 509 16.39 -0.85 -6.19
N ARG A 510 16.20 0.32 -6.81
CA ARG A 510 16.82 0.71 -8.10
C ARG A 510 18.19 1.38 -7.97
N ALA A 511 18.61 1.79 -6.77
CA ALA A 511 19.86 2.52 -6.57
C ALA A 511 21.09 1.65 -6.89
N SER A 512 22.20 2.27 -7.33
CA SER A 512 23.52 1.63 -7.48
C SER A 512 24.29 1.61 -6.15
N GLN A 513 25.29 0.74 -6.02
CA GLN A 513 25.99 0.53 -4.72
C GLN A 513 26.65 1.80 -4.22
N LYS A 514 27.21 2.58 -5.15
CA LYS A 514 27.77 3.90 -4.87
C LYS A 514 26.71 4.88 -4.39
N GLN A 515 25.52 4.89 -5.00
CA GLN A 515 24.43 5.78 -4.59
C GLN A 515 23.89 5.39 -3.20
N PHE A 516 23.74 4.10 -2.92
CA PHE A 516 23.22 3.62 -1.65
C PHE A 516 24.19 3.77 -0.48
N SER A 517 25.49 3.58 -0.71
CA SER A 517 26.50 3.79 0.32
C SER A 517 26.64 5.25 0.71
N THR A 518 26.47 6.19 -0.24
CA THR A 518 26.69 7.63 -0.02
C THR A 518 25.41 8.42 0.31
N ARG A 519 24.23 7.94 -0.06
CA ARG A 519 22.93 8.59 0.17
C ARG A 519 22.04 7.71 1.05
N PHE A 520 20.83 8.20 1.35
CA PHE A 520 19.80 7.50 2.14
C PHE A 520 20.10 7.31 3.63
N ASP A 521 21.11 8.00 4.15
CA ASP A 521 21.38 8.06 5.58
C ASP A 521 20.66 9.26 6.23
N CYS A 522 20.11 9.04 7.43
CA CYS A 522 19.57 10.11 8.26
C CYS A 522 20.68 10.75 9.10
N GLU A 523 20.58 12.06 9.32
CA GLU A 523 21.52 12.83 10.14
C GLU A 523 21.16 12.67 11.63
N LYS A 524 22.15 12.57 12.51
CA LYS A 524 21.92 12.46 13.95
C LYS A 524 21.54 13.82 14.54
N ILE A 525 20.52 13.84 15.39
CA ILE A 525 20.11 15.02 16.15
C ILE A 525 21.15 15.28 17.25
N GLY A 526 21.65 16.52 17.33
CA GLY A 526 22.73 16.88 18.26
C GLY A 526 22.29 16.90 19.73
N PHE A 527 21.40 17.82 20.10
CA PHE A 527 20.97 18.03 21.48
C PHE A 527 19.52 17.58 21.69
N ILE A 528 19.25 16.47 22.35
CA ILE A 528 17.87 16.00 22.57
C ILE A 528 17.36 16.52 23.92
N GLN A 529 16.11 17.00 23.96
CA GLN A 529 15.46 17.51 25.17
C GLN A 529 14.58 16.44 25.81
N LYS A 530 14.41 16.50 27.13
CA LYS A 530 13.35 15.77 27.82
C LYS A 530 12.16 16.69 28.03
N LEU A 531 10.95 16.15 27.88
CA LEU A 531 9.74 16.89 28.22
C LEU A 531 9.76 17.25 29.72
N PRO A 532 9.44 18.50 30.09
CA PRO A 532 9.40 18.90 31.48
C PRO A 532 8.27 18.17 32.21
N GLN A 533 8.55 17.81 33.48
CA GLN A 533 7.58 17.15 34.36
C GLN A 533 6.51 18.12 34.90
N GLN A 534 6.76 19.44 34.85
CA GLN A 534 5.82 20.43 35.36
C GLN A 534 4.98 21.02 34.24
N TRP A 535 3.66 21.07 34.45
CA TRP A 535 2.72 21.79 33.58
C TRP A 535 2.57 23.23 34.07
N VAL A 536 2.61 24.19 33.14
CA VAL A 536 2.49 25.62 33.43
C VAL A 536 1.25 26.17 32.74
N LYS A 537 0.61 27.20 33.32
CA LYS A 537 -0.49 27.88 32.63
C LYS A 537 0.05 28.63 31.41
N SER A 538 -0.63 28.53 30.28
CA SER A 538 -0.27 29.27 29.07
C SER A 538 -0.42 30.78 29.30
N PRO A 539 0.49 31.62 28.78
CA PRO A 539 0.29 33.07 28.77
C PRO A 539 -1.03 33.45 28.07
N GLU A 540 -1.70 34.47 28.59
CA GLU A 540 -3.03 34.89 28.09
C GLU A 540 -3.00 35.30 26.61
N TRP A 541 -1.96 36.03 26.18
CA TRP A 541 -1.79 36.41 24.78
C TRP A 541 -1.67 35.20 23.85
N LEU A 542 -1.00 34.12 24.29
CA LEU A 542 -0.80 32.91 23.49
C LEU A 542 -2.10 32.12 23.38
N ARG A 543 -2.84 32.03 24.50
CA ARG A 543 -4.18 31.45 24.52
C ARG A 543 -5.11 32.21 23.57
N ASN A 544 -5.11 33.54 23.61
CA ASN A 544 -5.94 34.37 22.72
C ASN A 544 -5.57 34.17 21.24
N HIS A 545 -4.28 34.05 20.91
CA HIS A 545 -3.84 33.75 19.53
C HIS A 545 -4.45 32.44 18.99
N TYR A 546 -4.44 31.37 19.78
CA TYR A 546 -5.04 30.10 19.38
C TYR A 546 -6.57 30.14 19.37
N LEU A 547 -7.21 30.90 20.28
CA LEU A 547 -8.66 31.10 20.28
C LEU A 547 -9.16 31.98 19.12
N GLU A 548 -8.32 32.87 18.59
CA GLU A 548 -8.62 33.61 17.35
C GLU A 548 -8.59 32.68 16.14
N ARG A 549 -7.62 31.76 16.09
CA ARG A 549 -7.51 30.76 15.02
C ARG A 549 -8.64 29.73 15.09
N PHE A 550 -8.95 29.22 16.28
CA PHE A 550 -10.04 28.28 16.53
C PHE A 550 -11.17 29.01 17.27
N HIS A 551 -11.81 29.93 16.55
CA HIS A 551 -12.86 30.81 17.04
C HIS A 551 -14.04 30.08 17.69
N GLU A 552 -14.27 28.81 17.32
CA GLU A 552 -15.28 27.92 17.89
C GLU A 552 -15.11 27.72 19.41
N TYR A 553 -13.88 27.85 19.91
CA TYR A 553 -13.54 27.67 21.33
C TYR A 553 -13.53 28.99 22.13
N LYS A 554 -13.82 30.15 21.51
CA LYS A 554 -13.75 31.46 22.18
C LYS A 554 -14.83 31.63 23.27
N ASN A 555 -16.00 31.04 23.08
CA ASN A 555 -17.12 31.07 24.03
C ASN A 555 -17.24 29.76 24.84
N PHE A 556 -16.11 29.17 25.22
CA PHE A 556 -16.08 27.91 25.96
C PHE A 556 -16.64 28.10 27.38
N SER A 557 -17.75 27.43 27.70
CA SER A 557 -18.27 27.29 29.07
C SER A 557 -18.21 25.81 29.51
N GLU A 558 -18.00 25.52 30.80
CA GLU A 558 -17.92 24.13 31.29
C GLU A 558 -19.24 23.35 31.11
N ASP A 559 -20.39 24.04 31.10
CA ASP A 559 -21.69 23.45 30.72
C ASP A 559 -21.79 23.09 29.23
N HIS A 560 -20.86 23.60 28.40
CA HIS A 560 -20.71 23.31 26.98
C HIS A 560 -19.49 22.42 26.71
N LEU A 561 -18.98 21.72 27.74
CA LEU A 561 -18.32 20.46 27.46
C LEU A 561 -19.31 19.60 26.67
N PRO A 562 -19.02 19.21 25.41
CA PRO A 562 -19.33 17.84 25.10
C PRO A 562 -18.51 17.07 26.14
N LYS A 563 -19.15 16.60 27.22
CA LYS A 563 -18.71 15.31 27.77
C LYS A 563 -18.45 14.48 26.53
N TYR A 564 -17.26 13.90 26.41
CA TYR A 564 -16.79 13.17 25.23
C TYR A 564 -17.70 11.98 24.81
N ASN A 565 -18.91 11.90 25.35
CA ASN A 565 -20.09 11.35 24.73
C ASN A 565 -20.97 12.50 24.20
N VAL A 566 -20.79 12.93 22.94
CA VAL A 566 -21.86 13.64 22.18
C VAL A 566 -23.14 12.78 22.10
N PHE A 567 -23.07 11.53 22.57
CA PHE A 567 -24.10 10.51 22.45
C PHE A 567 -24.78 10.10 23.77
N GLU A 568 -24.45 10.71 24.91
CA GLU A 568 -25.21 10.53 26.16
C GLU A 568 -25.35 11.85 26.93
N ARG A 569 -26.35 12.67 26.55
CA ARG A 569 -26.96 13.63 27.48
C ARG A 569 -28.19 12.99 28.12
N PRO A 570 -28.24 12.80 29.45
CA PRO A 570 -29.51 12.64 30.13
C PRO A 570 -30.19 14.01 30.19
N GLY A 571 -31.16 14.25 29.30
CA GLY A 571 -32.17 15.30 29.48
C GLY A 571 -31.99 16.64 28.75
N GLY A 572 -30.95 16.86 27.95
CA GLY A 572 -30.77 18.09 27.17
C GLY A 572 -30.98 17.85 25.67
N LYS A 573 -32.01 18.47 25.06
CA LYS A 573 -32.28 18.40 23.60
C LYS A 573 -31.02 18.77 22.79
N LEU A 574 -30.66 17.94 21.82
CA LEU A 574 -29.57 18.20 20.86
C LEU A 574 -29.84 19.48 20.06
N ASN A 575 -28.81 20.28 19.80
CA ASN A 575 -28.90 21.42 18.91
C ASN A 575 -28.97 20.92 17.47
N ILE A 576 -30.19 20.86 16.93
CA ILE A 576 -30.50 20.23 15.65
C ILE A 576 -29.76 20.92 14.50
N ASP A 577 -29.52 22.23 14.58
CA ASP A 577 -28.86 22.98 13.49
C ASP A 577 -27.35 22.69 13.36
N GLU A 578 -26.64 22.46 14.46
CA GLU A 578 -25.22 22.08 14.43
C GLU A 578 -25.05 20.65 13.94
N VAL A 579 -25.95 19.76 14.36
CA VAL A 579 -26.01 18.38 13.87
C VAL A 579 -26.34 18.38 12.37
N LEU A 580 -27.33 19.16 11.91
CA LEU A 580 -27.68 19.22 10.48
C LEU A 580 -26.55 19.79 9.62
N LYS A 581 -25.83 20.82 10.08
CA LYS A 581 -24.62 21.34 9.39
C LYS A 581 -23.50 20.31 9.34
N PHE A 582 -23.31 19.53 10.41
CA PHE A 582 -22.38 18.41 10.42
C PHE A 582 -22.81 17.30 9.45
N LEU A 583 -24.10 16.95 9.43
CA LEU A 583 -24.65 15.90 8.56
C LEU A 583 -24.59 16.24 7.07
N TRP A 584 -24.78 17.50 6.70
CA TRP A 584 -24.71 17.96 5.31
C TRP A 584 -23.28 18.25 4.82
N SER A 585 -22.27 18.21 5.69
CA SER A 585 -20.86 18.43 5.31
C SER A 585 -20.04 17.15 5.20
N VAL A 586 -20.58 16.01 5.62
CA VAL A 586 -20.01 14.67 5.38
C VAL A 586 -20.53 14.16 4.04
N ASP A 587 -19.90 14.59 2.94
CA ASP A 587 -20.26 14.14 1.60
C ASP A 587 -19.07 13.49 0.86
N GLU A 588 -19.41 12.57 -0.06
CA GLU A 588 -18.67 11.82 -1.08
C GLU A 588 -17.29 11.15 -0.81
N TYR A 589 -16.35 11.71 -0.04
CA TYR A 589 -14.94 11.24 -0.09
C TYR A 589 -14.44 10.38 1.09
N ASN A 590 -15.13 10.38 2.25
CA ASN A 590 -14.77 9.54 3.41
C ASN A 590 -15.24 8.07 3.31
N TYR A 591 -15.90 7.69 2.22
CA TYR A 591 -16.55 6.38 2.08
C TYR A 591 -15.61 5.23 1.68
N VAL A 592 -14.34 5.52 1.40
CA VAL A 592 -13.33 4.50 1.04
C VAL A 592 -13.13 3.48 2.17
N GLN A 593 -13.31 3.87 3.43
CA GLN A 593 -13.12 2.96 4.58
C GLN A 593 -14.15 1.84 4.66
N PHE A 594 -15.38 2.07 4.19
CA PHE A 594 -16.47 1.09 4.18
C PHE A 594 -16.74 0.51 2.78
N GLU A 595 -15.78 0.64 1.87
CA GLU A 595 -15.89 0.11 0.50
C GLU A 595 -16.18 -1.40 0.52
N ASN A 596 -15.52 -2.15 1.40
CA ASN A 596 -15.71 -3.60 1.52
C ASN A 596 -17.13 -3.99 1.93
N GLU A 597 -17.73 -3.26 2.87
CA GLU A 597 -19.11 -3.46 3.32
C GLU A 597 -20.10 -3.11 2.21
N ALA A 598 -19.85 -2.00 1.49
CA ALA A 598 -20.65 -1.58 0.34
C ALA A 598 -20.60 -2.61 -0.80
N LEU A 599 -19.43 -3.17 -1.10
CA LEU A 599 -19.26 -4.21 -2.13
C LEU A 599 -20.05 -5.48 -1.81
N MET A 600 -20.26 -5.82 -0.53
CA MET A 600 -21.14 -6.94 -0.16
C MET A 600 -22.62 -6.66 -0.50
N ALA A 601 -23.06 -5.40 -0.37
CA ALA A 601 -24.40 -5.00 -0.83
C ALA A 601 -24.50 -5.04 -2.36
N VAL A 602 -23.47 -4.54 -3.06
CA VAL A 602 -23.36 -4.59 -4.53
C VAL A 602 -23.44 -6.04 -5.02
N ARG A 603 -22.75 -6.96 -4.35
CA ARG A 603 -22.83 -8.40 -4.65
C ARG A 603 -24.26 -8.91 -4.61
N LEU A 604 -25.02 -8.58 -3.56
CA LEU A 604 -26.40 -9.05 -3.45
C LEU A 604 -27.31 -8.42 -4.51
N ALA A 605 -27.12 -7.14 -4.81
CA ALA A 605 -27.84 -6.47 -5.89
C ALA A 605 -27.51 -7.08 -7.27
N ASN A 606 -26.24 -7.42 -7.52
CA ASN A 606 -25.80 -8.10 -8.73
C ASN A 606 -26.38 -9.50 -8.84
N PHE A 607 -26.42 -10.25 -7.74
CA PHE A 607 -27.07 -11.56 -7.67
C PHE A 607 -28.54 -11.47 -8.06
N ILE A 608 -29.32 -10.60 -7.39
CA ILE A 608 -30.75 -10.44 -7.69
C ILE A 608 -30.95 -9.97 -9.14
N SER A 609 -30.10 -9.06 -9.62
CA SER A 609 -30.19 -8.55 -10.99
C SER A 609 -29.91 -9.62 -12.04
N SER A 610 -28.89 -10.44 -11.83
CA SER A 610 -28.56 -11.57 -12.69
C SER A 610 -29.70 -12.61 -12.69
N PHE A 611 -30.25 -12.93 -11.52
CA PHE A 611 -31.33 -13.91 -11.39
C PHE A 611 -32.60 -13.45 -12.12
N LEU A 612 -33.01 -12.19 -11.95
CA LEU A 612 -34.22 -11.65 -12.56
C LEU A 612 -34.11 -11.35 -14.07
N GLN A 613 -32.90 -11.40 -14.63
CA GLN A 613 -32.66 -11.19 -16.07
C GLN A 613 -32.34 -12.48 -16.81
N VAL A 614 -31.65 -13.43 -16.18
CA VAL A 614 -31.15 -14.65 -16.82
C VAL A 614 -32.07 -15.85 -16.61
N VAL A 615 -32.72 -15.98 -15.45
CA VAL A 615 -33.52 -17.17 -15.14
C VAL A 615 -34.91 -17.08 -15.77
N ASP A 616 -35.22 -17.99 -16.70
CA ASP A 616 -36.58 -18.24 -17.15
C ASP A 616 -37.21 -19.46 -16.46
N THR A 617 -38.21 -19.20 -15.63
CA THR A 617 -38.98 -20.21 -14.90
C THR A 617 -39.74 -21.19 -15.78
N LYS A 618 -39.97 -20.84 -17.05
CA LYS A 618 -40.71 -21.67 -18.03
C LYS A 618 -39.79 -22.43 -18.97
N GLU A 619 -38.48 -22.30 -18.80
CA GLU A 619 -37.52 -22.97 -19.66
C GLU A 619 -37.57 -24.49 -19.52
N PHE A 620 -37.43 -25.18 -20.66
CA PHE A 620 -37.37 -26.63 -20.70
C PHE A 620 -35.92 -27.08 -20.88
N PHE A 621 -35.34 -27.63 -19.82
CA PHE A 621 -34.05 -28.29 -19.91
C PHE A 621 -34.19 -29.72 -20.46
N HIS A 622 -33.19 -30.16 -21.22
CA HIS A 622 -33.13 -31.56 -21.67
C HIS A 622 -32.94 -32.51 -20.47
N GLY A 623 -33.68 -33.62 -20.48
CA GLY A 623 -33.57 -34.71 -19.50
C GLY A 623 -34.38 -34.46 -18.22
N THR A 624 -33.77 -34.72 -17.06
CA THR A 624 -34.40 -34.59 -15.74
C THR A 624 -34.20 -33.21 -15.11
N ARG A 625 -33.53 -32.25 -15.75
CA ARG A 625 -33.29 -30.92 -15.19
C ARG A 625 -34.60 -30.14 -15.01
N VAL A 626 -34.70 -29.37 -13.93
CA VAL A 626 -35.86 -28.51 -13.64
C VAL A 626 -35.40 -27.06 -13.60
N ALA A 627 -36.17 -26.18 -14.26
CA ALA A 627 -35.93 -24.75 -14.19
C ALA A 627 -36.14 -24.22 -12.77
N ASP A 628 -35.34 -23.23 -12.40
CA ASP A 628 -35.45 -22.61 -11.10
C ASP A 628 -36.77 -21.84 -10.98
N LEU A 629 -37.43 -21.98 -9.83
CA LEU A 629 -38.62 -21.22 -9.50
C LEU A 629 -38.27 -19.76 -9.16
N PRO A 630 -39.25 -18.84 -9.18
CA PRO A 630 -39.05 -17.49 -8.68
C PRO A 630 -38.48 -17.48 -7.25
N LEU A 631 -37.71 -16.43 -6.93
CA LEU A 631 -37.08 -16.25 -5.61
C LEU A 631 -38.12 -16.34 -4.49
N LYS A 632 -37.83 -17.16 -3.48
CA LYS A 632 -38.70 -17.38 -2.31
C LYS A 632 -38.37 -16.41 -1.17
N GLU A 633 -39.32 -16.20 -0.27
CA GLU A 633 -39.15 -15.36 0.92
C GLU A 633 -37.95 -15.80 1.77
N ASP A 634 -37.83 -17.11 2.03
CA ASP A 634 -36.76 -17.68 2.87
C ASP A 634 -35.36 -17.48 2.25
N GLN A 635 -35.26 -17.52 0.90
CA GLN A 635 -34.01 -17.25 0.20
C GLN A 635 -33.58 -15.79 0.38
N MET A 636 -34.50 -14.85 0.26
CA MET A 636 -34.20 -13.41 0.42
C MET A 636 -33.93 -13.04 1.89
N MET A 637 -34.67 -13.62 2.83
CA MET A 637 -34.40 -13.46 4.26
C MET A 637 -33.03 -14.05 4.63
N GLY A 638 -32.68 -15.21 4.08
CA GLY A 638 -31.37 -15.84 4.24
C GLY A 638 -30.23 -15.00 3.68
N GLU A 639 -30.40 -14.40 2.49
CA GLU A 639 -29.40 -13.50 1.89
C GLU A 639 -29.17 -12.23 2.71
N ALA A 640 -30.24 -11.60 3.22
CA ALA A 640 -30.12 -10.44 4.11
C ALA A 640 -29.41 -10.81 5.42
N LEU A 641 -29.73 -11.97 6.00
CA LEU A 641 -29.07 -12.49 7.20
C LEU A 641 -27.57 -12.76 6.96
N ALA A 642 -27.23 -13.36 5.82
CA ALA A 642 -25.87 -13.71 5.47
C ALA A 642 -24.95 -12.49 5.35
N LEU A 643 -25.46 -11.32 4.95
CA LEU A 643 -24.71 -10.05 4.98
C LEU A 643 -24.25 -9.67 6.39
N VAL A 644 -25.15 -9.74 7.38
CA VAL A 644 -24.87 -9.37 8.77
C VAL A 644 -23.99 -10.39 9.47
N MET A 645 -24.17 -11.69 9.17
CA MET A 645 -23.34 -12.77 9.71
C MET A 645 -21.96 -12.82 9.06
N GLY A 646 -21.88 -12.48 7.77
CA GLY A 646 -20.67 -12.51 6.94
C GLY A 646 -19.63 -11.44 7.29
N ASN A 647 -20.05 -10.30 7.83
CA ASN A 647 -19.16 -9.19 8.18
C ASN A 647 -19.53 -8.57 9.53
N THR A 648 -18.57 -8.55 10.46
CA THR A 648 -18.76 -8.01 11.82
C THR A 648 -18.98 -6.50 11.86
N ARG A 649 -18.57 -5.75 10.83
CA ARG A 649 -18.78 -4.29 10.75
C ARG A 649 -20.19 -3.90 10.29
N ILE A 650 -20.89 -4.79 9.57
CA ILE A 650 -22.29 -4.59 9.16
C ILE A 650 -23.20 -4.82 10.37
N TRP A 651 -23.94 -3.80 10.78
CA TRP A 651 -24.86 -3.87 11.92
C TRP A 651 -26.27 -4.29 11.52
N SER A 652 -26.71 -3.82 10.35
CA SER A 652 -27.94 -4.24 9.73
C SER A 652 -27.84 -4.25 8.22
N ALA A 653 -28.66 -5.07 7.59
CA ALA A 653 -28.78 -5.17 6.14
C ALA A 653 -30.24 -5.41 5.78
N GLY A 654 -30.71 -4.82 4.69
CA GLY A 654 -32.06 -5.00 4.21
C GLY A 654 -32.14 -5.08 2.69
N ILE A 655 -33.10 -5.84 2.19
CA ILE A 655 -33.48 -5.87 0.77
C ILE A 655 -34.85 -5.21 0.67
N TYR A 656 -35.00 -4.21 -0.17
CA TYR A 656 -36.22 -3.41 -0.27
C TYR A 656 -36.77 -3.53 -1.68
N TRP A 657 -37.91 -4.21 -1.83
CA TRP A 657 -38.55 -4.39 -3.13
C TRP A 657 -39.49 -3.23 -3.44
N ASP A 658 -39.60 -2.84 -4.70
CA ASP A 658 -40.63 -1.89 -5.11
C ASP A 658 -42.02 -2.57 -5.14
N GLN A 659 -43.07 -1.76 -5.20
CA GLN A 659 -44.45 -2.22 -5.10
C GLN A 659 -44.78 -3.28 -6.16
N ASN A 660 -45.34 -4.41 -5.71
CA ASN A 660 -45.73 -5.56 -6.55
C ASN A 660 -44.58 -6.15 -7.40
N LYS A 661 -43.32 -5.94 -7.01
CA LYS A 661 -42.16 -6.49 -7.72
C LYS A 661 -41.71 -7.86 -7.20
N PHE A 662 -42.09 -8.22 -5.98
CA PHE A 662 -41.83 -9.54 -5.42
C PHE A 662 -43.02 -10.49 -5.65
N PRO A 663 -42.81 -11.78 -5.98
CA PRO A 663 -43.92 -12.71 -6.21
C PRO A 663 -44.87 -12.82 -5.00
N ASN A 664 -46.19 -12.78 -5.25
CA ASN A 664 -47.25 -12.96 -4.26
C ASN A 664 -47.22 -11.97 -3.05
N ARG A 665 -46.54 -10.83 -3.15
CA ARG A 665 -46.51 -9.78 -2.12
C ARG A 665 -46.61 -8.38 -2.72
N THR A 666 -47.30 -7.48 -2.03
CA THR A 666 -47.39 -6.06 -2.41
C THR A 666 -46.11 -5.31 -2.03
N TYR A 667 -45.67 -5.50 -0.79
CA TYR A 667 -44.41 -5.00 -0.26
C TYR A 667 -43.67 -6.17 0.38
N PHE A 668 -42.36 -6.19 0.20
CA PHE A 668 -41.50 -7.18 0.83
C PHE A 668 -40.16 -6.52 1.16
N ALA A 669 -39.77 -6.49 2.42
CA ALA A 669 -38.52 -5.87 2.83
C ALA A 669 -37.85 -6.63 3.99
N PRO A 670 -37.16 -7.76 3.72
CA PRO A 670 -36.42 -8.47 4.74
C PRO A 670 -35.27 -7.62 5.27
N TYR A 671 -35.26 -7.38 6.58
CA TYR A 671 -34.28 -6.57 7.29
C TYR A 671 -33.65 -7.39 8.42
N ALA A 672 -32.37 -7.69 8.28
CA ALA A 672 -31.55 -8.41 9.24
C ALA A 672 -30.72 -7.44 10.08
N TYR A 673 -30.56 -7.73 11.37
CA TYR A 673 -29.74 -6.92 12.28
C TYR A 673 -29.23 -7.70 13.49
N LYS A 674 -28.20 -7.16 14.12
CA LYS A 674 -27.68 -7.62 15.41
C LYS A 674 -27.76 -6.51 16.46
N LYS A 675 -27.80 -6.87 17.74
CA LYS A 675 -27.91 -5.92 18.86
C LYS A 675 -26.61 -5.72 19.63
N ASN A 676 -25.82 -6.79 19.76
CA ASN A 676 -24.51 -6.73 20.38
C ASN A 676 -23.45 -7.14 19.34
N LEU A 677 -22.20 -6.75 19.59
CA LEU A 677 -21.06 -7.19 18.81
C LEU A 677 -20.73 -8.66 19.17
N ASN A 678 -20.22 -9.44 18.21
CA ASN A 678 -19.80 -10.84 18.38
C ASN A 678 -20.86 -11.79 18.99
N THR A 679 -22.10 -11.73 18.48
CA THR A 679 -23.18 -12.63 18.92
C THR A 679 -23.38 -13.81 17.98
N ARG A 680 -23.85 -14.93 18.55
CA ARG A 680 -24.44 -16.05 17.79
C ARG A 680 -25.96 -15.92 17.62
N ARG A 681 -26.51 -14.77 18.03
CA ARG A 681 -27.95 -14.46 18.01
C ARG A 681 -28.23 -13.31 17.06
N PHE A 682 -29.12 -13.53 16.11
CA PHE A 682 -29.47 -12.58 15.06
C PHE A 682 -30.99 -12.39 14.96
N HIS A 683 -31.40 -11.25 14.39
CA HIS A 683 -32.80 -10.89 14.20
C HIS A 683 -33.06 -10.59 12.73
N VAL A 684 -34.20 -11.04 12.22
CA VAL A 684 -34.68 -10.75 10.86
C VAL A 684 -36.14 -10.37 10.95
N GLU A 685 -36.52 -9.21 10.44
CA GLU A 685 -37.91 -8.76 10.37
C GLU A 685 -38.26 -8.32 8.95
N ASP A 686 -39.49 -8.59 8.51
CA ASP A 686 -40.02 -7.95 7.31
C ASP A 686 -40.59 -6.57 7.65
N LEU A 687 -39.98 -5.51 7.11
CA LEU A 687 -40.40 -4.13 7.35
C LEU A 687 -41.75 -3.80 6.67
N ALA A 688 -42.22 -4.64 5.74
CA ALA A 688 -43.56 -4.52 5.14
C ALA A 688 -44.72 -4.77 6.13
N ARG A 689 -44.43 -5.20 7.37
CA ARG A 689 -45.40 -5.43 8.46
C ARG A 689 -46.08 -4.15 8.97
N LEU A 690 -45.51 -2.98 8.72
CA LEU A 690 -45.98 -1.72 9.29
C LEU A 690 -47.25 -1.27 8.55
N ASN A 691 -48.42 -1.46 9.18
CA ASN A 691 -49.75 -1.23 8.59
C ASN A 691 -50.06 0.25 8.26
N SER A 692 -49.25 1.21 8.68
CA SER A 692 -49.46 2.63 8.40
C SER A 692 -48.74 3.02 7.11
N THR A 693 -49.44 3.67 6.17
CA THR A 693 -48.88 4.21 4.91
C THR A 693 -47.66 5.10 5.10
N ASP A 694 -47.61 5.80 6.24
CA ASP A 694 -46.53 6.72 6.62
C ASP A 694 -45.29 6.01 7.18
N GLN A 695 -45.38 4.70 7.45
CA GLN A 695 -44.30 3.88 8.01
C GLN A 695 -43.70 2.91 6.97
N ILE A 696 -44.24 2.89 5.75
CA ILE A 696 -43.71 2.06 4.67
C ILE A 696 -42.38 2.64 4.21
N TYR A 697 -41.37 1.79 4.06
CA TYR A 697 -40.01 2.18 3.66
C TYR A 697 -39.98 2.97 2.34
N THR A 698 -40.88 2.72 1.39
CA THR A 698 -40.99 3.49 0.14
C THR A 698 -41.26 4.97 0.39
N ASN A 699 -41.92 5.30 1.50
CA ASN A 699 -42.27 6.66 1.89
C ASN A 699 -41.34 7.23 2.97
N THR A 700 -40.82 6.41 3.89
CA THR A 700 -39.96 6.87 4.98
C THR A 700 -38.50 7.02 4.58
N GLU A 701 -37.99 6.13 3.74
CA GLU A 701 -36.58 6.09 3.37
C GLU A 701 -36.30 7.03 2.20
N GLU A 702 -35.64 8.15 2.47
CA GLU A 702 -35.32 9.16 1.46
C GLU A 702 -34.40 8.61 0.36
N TRP A 703 -33.39 7.83 0.74
CA TRP A 703 -32.46 7.20 -0.20
C TRP A 703 -33.17 6.27 -1.20
N PHE A 704 -34.25 5.61 -0.80
CA PHE A 704 -35.02 4.72 -1.69
C PHE A 704 -35.75 5.54 -2.77
N LYS A 705 -36.33 6.68 -2.39
CA LYS A 705 -36.98 7.61 -3.34
C LYS A 705 -35.97 8.20 -4.31
N ILE A 706 -34.79 8.58 -3.84
CA ILE A 706 -33.71 9.11 -4.68
C ILE A 706 -33.29 8.06 -5.71
N LEU A 707 -33.01 6.82 -5.28
CA LEU A 707 -32.63 5.73 -6.19
C LEU A 707 -33.75 5.41 -7.19
N LYS A 708 -35.00 5.30 -6.73
CA LYS A 708 -36.15 5.05 -7.60
C LYS A 708 -36.33 6.15 -8.63
N SER A 709 -36.18 7.41 -8.24
CA SER A 709 -36.26 8.56 -9.15
C SER A 709 -35.13 8.56 -10.18
N ARG A 710 -33.88 8.37 -9.71
CA ARG A 710 -32.67 8.31 -10.55
C ARG A 710 -32.77 7.22 -11.61
N TRP A 711 -33.22 6.03 -11.22
CA TRP A 711 -33.25 4.84 -12.06
C TRP A 711 -34.64 4.53 -12.65
N SER A 712 -35.55 5.51 -12.71
CA SER A 712 -36.89 5.33 -13.30
C SER A 712 -36.86 5.26 -14.84
N ASN A 713 -35.95 6.02 -15.47
CA ASN A 713 -35.93 6.21 -16.93
C ASN A 713 -34.54 6.02 -17.58
N TYR A 714 -33.46 6.10 -16.81
CA TYR A 714 -32.09 6.10 -17.34
C TYR A 714 -31.32 4.85 -16.90
N TYR A 715 -30.95 3.99 -17.86
CA TYR A 715 -30.28 2.70 -17.63
C TYR A 715 -29.02 2.51 -18.49
N GLY A 716 -28.60 3.57 -19.19
CA GLY A 716 -27.45 3.54 -20.10
C GLY A 716 -26.15 3.24 -19.37
N ASP A 717 -25.98 3.84 -18.19
CA ASP A 717 -24.75 3.77 -17.40
C ASP A 717 -24.53 2.44 -16.69
N LEU A 718 -25.54 1.55 -16.62
CA LEU A 718 -25.40 0.27 -15.93
C LEU A 718 -24.30 -0.58 -16.56
N GLU A 719 -23.49 -1.21 -15.69
CA GLU A 719 -22.43 -2.09 -16.15
C GLU A 719 -23.02 -3.34 -16.78
N LYS A 720 -22.43 -3.72 -17.90
CA LYS A 720 -22.81 -4.91 -18.65
C LYS A 720 -21.81 -6.02 -18.34
N TYR A 721 -22.29 -7.10 -17.76
CA TYR A 721 -21.50 -8.30 -17.47
C TYR A 721 -21.86 -9.40 -18.46
N TRP A 722 -20.85 -10.05 -19.01
CA TRP A 722 -20.99 -11.16 -19.96
C TRP A 722 -20.79 -12.48 -19.24
N ILE A 723 -21.65 -13.45 -19.50
CA ILE A 723 -21.62 -14.75 -18.84
C ILE A 723 -21.55 -15.87 -19.87
N LYS A 724 -20.55 -16.74 -19.73
CA LYS A 724 -20.46 -18.03 -20.44
C LYS A 724 -20.70 -19.16 -19.44
N MET A 725 -21.87 -19.79 -19.50
CA MET A 725 -22.24 -20.85 -18.57
C MET A 725 -22.15 -22.23 -19.24
N PHE A 726 -21.42 -23.13 -18.60
CA PHE A 726 -21.30 -24.53 -19.01
C PHE A 726 -21.96 -25.44 -17.98
N LEU A 727 -23.10 -26.00 -18.36
CA LEU A 727 -23.89 -26.90 -17.53
C LEU A 727 -23.57 -28.35 -17.87
N ARG A 728 -23.80 -29.28 -16.94
CA ARG A 728 -23.66 -30.71 -17.23
C ARG A 728 -24.77 -31.22 -18.16
N SER A 729 -24.44 -32.20 -19.01
CA SER A 729 -25.38 -32.80 -19.95
C SER A 729 -26.44 -33.71 -19.29
N LYS A 730 -26.04 -34.55 -18.33
CA LYS A 730 -26.87 -35.57 -17.65
C LYS A 730 -26.62 -35.60 -16.13
N GLU A 731 -27.54 -36.21 -15.37
CA GLU A 731 -27.40 -36.36 -13.90
C GLU A 731 -26.29 -37.34 -13.50
N LYS A 732 -26.28 -38.53 -14.13
CA LYS A 732 -25.32 -39.65 -13.93
C LYS A 732 -25.09 -40.36 -15.26
N GLY A 733 -23.93 -41.00 -15.41
CA GLY A 733 -23.59 -41.85 -16.54
C GLY A 733 -22.16 -41.66 -17.03
N ASP A 734 -21.72 -42.56 -17.93
CA ASP A 734 -20.34 -42.62 -18.39
C ASP A 734 -20.00 -41.52 -19.40
N ASP A 735 -20.98 -41.09 -20.21
CA ASP A 735 -20.87 -40.01 -21.21
C ASP A 735 -21.22 -38.62 -20.62
N LEU A 736 -20.62 -38.26 -19.49
CA LEU A 736 -20.83 -36.95 -18.85
C LEU A 736 -19.91 -35.89 -19.48
N TYR A 737 -20.48 -34.80 -19.97
CA TYR A 737 -19.73 -33.67 -20.53
C TYR A 737 -20.41 -32.33 -20.23
N LEU A 738 -19.65 -31.25 -20.39
CA LEU A 738 -20.10 -29.88 -20.25
C LEU A 738 -20.73 -29.38 -21.56
N GLN A 739 -21.94 -28.85 -21.47
CA GLN A 739 -22.68 -28.24 -22.57
C GLN A 739 -22.79 -26.72 -22.31
N HIS A 740 -22.46 -25.93 -23.33
CA HIS A 740 -22.66 -24.48 -23.28
C HIS A 740 -24.15 -24.16 -23.21
N TYR A 741 -24.54 -23.25 -22.31
CA TYR A 741 -25.91 -22.80 -22.15
C TYR A 741 -26.15 -21.59 -23.05
N GLU A 742 -26.67 -21.88 -24.25
CA GLU A 742 -26.93 -20.91 -25.33
C GLU A 742 -28.27 -20.16 -25.11
N HIS A 743 -28.35 -19.35 -24.05
CA HIS A 743 -29.50 -18.46 -23.83
C HIS A 743 -29.14 -17.02 -24.20
N PHE A 744 -29.85 -16.46 -25.17
CA PHE A 744 -29.65 -15.07 -25.59
C PHE A 744 -30.61 -14.12 -24.85
N PRO A 745 -30.12 -13.02 -24.27
CA PRO A 745 -28.74 -12.53 -24.30
C PRO A 745 -27.81 -13.19 -23.25
N GLU A 746 -26.57 -13.48 -23.62
CA GLU A 746 -25.50 -13.97 -22.71
C GLU A 746 -24.92 -12.87 -21.79
N ASN A 747 -25.74 -11.88 -21.43
CA ASN A 747 -25.34 -10.78 -20.58
C ASN A 747 -26.49 -10.30 -19.72
N TYR A 748 -26.14 -9.66 -18.61
CA TYR A 748 -27.06 -8.92 -17.77
C TYR A 748 -26.46 -7.56 -17.45
N LYS A 749 -27.33 -6.60 -17.10
CA LYS A 749 -26.88 -5.31 -16.59
C LYS A 749 -27.09 -5.21 -15.09
N ALA A 750 -26.13 -4.64 -14.37
CA ALA A 750 -26.26 -4.41 -12.94
C ALA A 750 -25.52 -3.14 -12.47
N ALA A 751 -25.69 -2.83 -11.19
CA ALA A 751 -25.12 -1.64 -10.58
C ALA A 751 -23.68 -1.89 -10.11
N ASN A 752 -22.78 -0.94 -10.35
CA ASN A 752 -21.48 -0.89 -9.68
C ASN A 752 -21.57 -0.07 -8.39
N ILE A 753 -20.50 -0.03 -7.60
CA ILE A 753 -20.37 0.77 -6.39
C ILE A 753 -20.65 2.26 -6.63
N GLY A 754 -20.27 2.81 -7.79
CA GLY A 754 -20.54 4.20 -8.16
C GLY A 754 -22.02 4.52 -8.41
N HIS A 755 -22.85 3.50 -8.68
CA HIS A 755 -24.29 3.66 -8.93
C HIS A 755 -25.13 3.65 -7.64
N GLY A 756 -24.52 3.27 -6.52
CA GLY A 756 -25.16 3.32 -5.22
C GLY A 756 -25.31 4.74 -4.68
N TYR A 757 -25.86 4.81 -3.47
CA TYR A 757 -26.10 6.03 -2.74
C TYR A 757 -25.66 5.85 -1.29
N TRP A 758 -24.76 6.71 -0.85
CA TRP A 758 -24.40 6.84 0.56
C TRP A 758 -25.36 7.81 1.23
N THR A 759 -25.95 7.40 2.36
CA THR A 759 -26.74 8.33 3.16
C THR A 759 -25.80 9.27 3.91
N ALA A 760 -26.23 10.52 4.14
CA ALA A 760 -25.67 11.30 5.24
C ALA A 760 -25.73 10.48 6.54
N PRO A 761 -24.75 10.59 7.45
CA PRO A 761 -24.84 9.93 8.74
C PRO A 761 -26.16 10.30 9.45
N TYR A 762 -26.76 9.40 10.21
CA TYR A 762 -27.97 9.74 10.97
C TYR A 762 -28.11 8.88 12.22
N PHE A 763 -28.80 9.43 13.22
CA PHE A 763 -29.17 8.68 14.41
C PHE A 763 -30.57 8.10 14.25
N ASP A 764 -30.68 6.78 14.34
CA ASP A 764 -31.95 6.10 14.17
C ASP A 764 -32.74 6.03 15.49
N CYS A 765 -33.55 7.06 15.76
CA CYS A 765 -34.38 7.14 16.97
C CYS A 765 -35.47 6.05 17.05
N LYS A 766 -36.05 5.69 15.89
CA LYS A 766 -37.26 4.87 15.79
C LYS A 766 -36.97 3.45 15.30
N GLY A 767 -35.79 3.18 14.77
CA GLY A 767 -35.39 1.89 14.25
C GLY A 767 -35.10 0.85 15.32
N LEU A 768 -34.87 -0.37 14.85
CA LEU A 768 -34.66 -1.56 15.68
C LEU A 768 -33.32 -1.53 16.42
N VAL A 769 -32.36 -0.76 15.91
CA VAL A 769 -31.03 -0.56 16.48
C VAL A 769 -30.78 0.95 16.57
N LYS A 770 -30.82 1.48 17.80
CA LYS A 770 -30.65 2.91 18.08
C LYS A 770 -29.17 3.25 18.19
N MET A 771 -28.58 3.76 17.12
CA MET A 771 -27.19 4.21 17.08
C MET A 771 -26.99 5.21 15.93
N TRP A 772 -25.82 5.85 15.92
CA TRP A 772 -25.35 6.59 14.76
C TRP A 772 -24.92 5.59 13.69
N LYS A 773 -25.58 5.66 12.54
CA LYS A 773 -25.25 4.80 11.40
C LYS A 773 -25.07 5.61 10.14
N ILE A 774 -24.23 5.06 9.28
CA ILE A 774 -24.16 5.41 7.87
C ILE A 774 -24.68 4.22 7.08
N SER A 775 -25.49 4.47 6.05
CA SER A 775 -26.05 3.42 5.21
C SER A 775 -25.61 3.60 3.77
N TYR A 776 -25.30 2.49 3.12
CA TYR A 776 -25.05 2.44 1.68
C TYR A 776 -26.17 1.64 1.02
N ALA A 777 -26.81 2.22 0.01
CA ALA A 777 -27.90 1.62 -0.74
C ALA A 777 -27.54 1.46 -2.21
N VAL A 778 -27.81 0.29 -2.78
CA VAL A 778 -27.52 -0.04 -4.17
C VAL A 778 -28.78 -0.58 -4.87
N PRO A 779 -29.13 -0.09 -6.06
CA PRO A 779 -30.30 -0.55 -6.79
C PRO A 779 -30.06 -1.92 -7.45
N PHE A 780 -31.13 -2.70 -7.62
CA PHE A 780 -31.12 -3.91 -8.43
C PHE A 780 -32.27 -3.90 -9.45
N PHE A 781 -32.05 -4.61 -10.55
CA PHE A 781 -32.86 -4.50 -11.75
C PHE A 781 -33.40 -5.85 -12.21
N GLY A 782 -34.48 -5.85 -12.96
CA GLY A 782 -35.02 -7.06 -13.56
C GLY A 782 -35.59 -6.80 -14.94
N TRP A 783 -35.81 -7.86 -15.70
CA TRP A 783 -36.45 -7.75 -16.99
C TRP A 783 -37.96 -7.55 -16.84
N ASP A 784 -38.52 -6.57 -17.54
CA ASP A 784 -39.97 -6.43 -17.71
C ASP A 784 -40.36 -6.93 -19.10
N SER A 785 -41.04 -8.08 -19.14
CA SER A 785 -41.50 -8.69 -20.39
C SER A 785 -42.58 -7.88 -21.09
N LEU A 786 -43.35 -7.05 -20.37
CA LEU A 786 -44.42 -6.23 -20.96
C LEU A 786 -43.86 -5.02 -21.71
N ARG A 787 -42.83 -4.38 -21.13
CA ARG A 787 -42.18 -3.19 -21.71
C ARG A 787 -40.93 -3.52 -22.53
N ASN A 788 -40.53 -4.79 -22.55
CA ASN A 788 -39.32 -5.29 -23.22
C ASN A 788 -38.06 -4.48 -22.88
N ARG A 789 -37.91 -4.13 -21.60
CA ARG A 789 -36.79 -3.33 -21.10
C ARG A 789 -36.46 -3.69 -19.65
N ILE A 790 -35.26 -3.31 -19.23
CA ILE A 790 -34.84 -3.40 -17.83
C ILE A 790 -35.65 -2.40 -17.00
N GLU A 791 -36.07 -2.83 -15.81
CA GLU A 791 -36.75 -1.98 -14.84
C GLU A 791 -36.10 -2.05 -13.46
N PHE A 792 -36.21 -0.96 -12.71
CA PHE A 792 -35.89 -0.91 -11.29
C PHE A 792 -36.85 -1.82 -10.51
N LYS A 793 -36.30 -2.79 -9.76
CA LYS A 793 -37.09 -3.73 -8.94
C LYS A 793 -36.99 -3.45 -7.45
N GLY A 794 -35.95 -2.77 -7.00
CA GLY A 794 -35.71 -2.48 -5.60
C GLY A 794 -34.26 -2.07 -5.32
N ALA A 795 -33.89 -2.03 -4.05
CA ALA A 795 -32.54 -1.71 -3.59
C ALA A 795 -32.12 -2.54 -2.38
N VAL A 796 -30.82 -2.84 -2.27
CA VAL A 796 -30.20 -3.45 -1.08
C VAL A 796 -29.53 -2.34 -0.28
N SER A 797 -29.73 -2.33 1.03
CA SER A 797 -29.08 -1.36 1.94
C SER A 797 -28.32 -2.08 3.04
N VAL A 798 -27.12 -1.59 3.35
CA VAL A 798 -26.30 -2.02 4.49
C VAL A 798 -26.00 -0.84 5.37
N SER A 799 -26.05 -1.03 6.69
CA SER A 799 -25.78 0.02 7.68
C SER A 799 -24.60 -0.36 8.57
N MET A 800 -23.70 0.59 8.76
CA MET A 800 -22.47 0.48 9.55
C MET A 800 -22.53 1.48 10.71
N ASN A 801 -21.85 1.17 11.81
CA ASN A 801 -21.76 2.07 12.96
C ASN A 801 -20.78 3.21 12.66
N LEU A 802 -21.23 4.45 12.84
CA LEU A 802 -20.43 5.65 12.59
C LEU A 802 -19.19 5.73 13.49
N ASN A 803 -19.26 5.21 14.72
CA ASN A 803 -18.17 5.33 15.70
C ASN A 803 -16.87 4.63 15.25
N ILE A 804 -16.97 3.69 14.30
CA ILE A 804 -15.83 2.94 13.76
C ILE A 804 -15.15 3.71 12.60
N LEU A 805 -15.81 4.72 12.04
CA LEU A 805 -15.27 5.52 10.93
C LEU A 805 -14.15 6.44 11.44
N ASP A 806 -12.96 6.34 10.86
CA ASP A 806 -11.87 7.26 11.16
C ASP A 806 -12.12 8.62 10.51
N ILE A 807 -11.88 9.70 11.25
CA ILE A 807 -11.98 11.07 10.74
C ILE A 807 -10.63 11.58 10.23
N ASP A 808 -10.64 12.33 9.13
CA ASP A 808 -9.44 13.02 8.62
C ASP A 808 -9.49 14.51 8.96
N GLN A 809 -8.63 14.94 9.88
CA GLN A 809 -8.55 16.33 10.32
C GLN A 809 -7.49 17.16 9.57
N CYS A 810 -6.71 16.52 8.71
CA CYS A 810 -5.60 17.15 8.03
C CYS A 810 -6.06 18.15 6.96
N GLN A 811 -5.10 18.94 6.46
CA GLN A 811 -5.37 19.88 5.39
C GLN A 811 -5.55 19.13 4.06
N ASP A 812 -6.60 19.45 3.33
CA ASP A 812 -6.85 18.89 2.00
C ASP A 812 -7.33 19.98 1.02
N LYS A 813 -7.45 19.62 -0.25
CA LYS A 813 -7.89 20.51 -1.32
C LYS A 813 -9.27 21.07 -1.01
N TYR A 814 -9.49 22.34 -1.39
CA TYR A 814 -10.73 23.05 -1.08
C TYR A 814 -11.98 22.34 -1.61
N TYR A 815 -11.90 21.72 -2.80
CA TYR A 815 -13.02 21.04 -3.44
C TYR A 815 -13.35 19.65 -2.88
N VAL A 816 -12.48 19.05 -2.03
CA VAL A 816 -12.77 17.76 -1.43
C VAL A 816 -13.72 17.97 -0.25
N PRO A 817 -14.93 17.38 -0.26
CA PRO A 817 -15.87 17.48 0.85
C PRO A 817 -15.33 16.69 2.06
N ASN A 818 -14.94 17.41 3.10
CA ASN A 818 -14.55 16.85 4.39
C ASN A 818 -14.81 17.92 5.46
N ALA A 819 -15.75 17.64 6.36
CA ALA A 819 -16.12 18.55 7.45
C ALA A 819 -14.99 18.79 8.47
N PHE A 820 -14.09 17.82 8.61
CA PHE A 820 -13.02 17.83 9.60
C PHE A 820 -11.71 18.42 9.08
N LYS A 821 -11.60 18.69 7.78
CA LYS A 821 -10.36 19.23 7.21
C LYS A 821 -9.97 20.55 7.86
N ASN A 822 -8.67 20.78 7.99
CA ASN A 822 -8.11 21.98 8.65
C ASN A 822 -8.46 22.11 10.16
N THR A 823 -9.03 21.11 10.82
CA THR A 823 -9.30 21.16 12.27
C THR A 823 -8.10 20.69 13.12
N GLN A 824 -7.08 20.13 12.49
CA GLN A 824 -5.83 19.72 13.12
C GLN A 824 -5.14 20.85 13.93
N LYS A 825 -4.45 20.50 15.01
CA LYS A 825 -3.79 21.43 15.93
C LYS A 825 -2.26 21.48 15.75
N CYS A 826 -1.69 20.86 14.71
CA CYS A 826 -0.26 20.93 14.45
C CYS A 826 0.16 22.37 14.15
N ASP A 827 1.41 22.69 14.50
CA ASP A 827 2.03 23.96 14.14
C ASP A 827 2.34 23.98 12.64
N GLU A 828 1.63 24.82 11.89
CA GLU A 828 1.74 24.92 10.43
C GLU A 828 3.10 25.47 9.97
N LYS A 829 3.84 26.15 10.83
CA LYS A 829 5.17 26.67 10.45
C LYS A 829 6.21 25.54 10.45
N THR A 830 6.20 24.71 11.48
CA THR A 830 7.28 23.75 11.73
C THR A 830 6.91 22.30 11.38
N SER A 831 5.62 21.99 11.28
CA SER A 831 5.11 20.62 11.08
C SER A 831 3.97 20.57 10.05
N TYR A 832 3.65 19.37 9.59
CA TYR A 832 2.50 19.07 8.73
C TYR A 832 1.73 17.86 9.27
N CYS A 833 0.44 17.80 8.95
CA CYS A 833 -0.48 16.77 9.42
C CYS A 833 -0.47 15.54 8.51
N VAL A 834 -0.50 14.35 9.09
CA VAL A 834 -0.72 13.07 8.39
C VAL A 834 -1.79 12.27 9.14
N PRO A 835 -2.87 11.79 8.49
CA PRO A 835 -3.92 11.04 9.16
C PRO A 835 -3.43 9.67 9.64
N ILE A 836 -4.00 9.18 10.74
CA ILE A 836 -3.77 7.84 11.30
C ILE A 836 -5.10 7.08 11.26
N LEU A 837 -5.09 5.89 10.67
CA LEU A 837 -6.24 4.99 10.64
C LEU A 837 -6.35 4.17 11.93
N GLY A 838 -7.55 3.79 12.34
CA GLY A 838 -7.81 2.93 13.51
C GLY A 838 -8.17 3.65 14.81
N ARG A 839 -8.45 4.95 14.78
CA ARG A 839 -8.83 5.72 15.96
C ARG A 839 -10.34 5.94 16.08
N GLY A 840 -11.10 5.48 15.09
CA GLY A 840 -12.54 5.64 15.02
C GLY A 840 -12.94 7.11 14.94
N PHE A 841 -14.18 7.36 15.36
CA PHE A 841 -14.80 8.67 15.27
C PHE A 841 -14.39 9.58 16.45
N GLU A 842 -13.08 9.77 16.63
CA GLU A 842 -12.49 10.58 17.70
C GLU A 842 -11.51 11.62 17.17
N THR A 843 -11.44 12.77 17.85
CA THR A 843 -10.45 13.82 17.54
C THR A 843 -9.04 13.36 17.88
N GLY A 844 -8.05 13.85 17.14
CA GLY A 844 -6.65 13.47 17.27
C GLY A 844 -6.28 12.27 16.40
N GLY A 845 -7.09 11.93 15.39
CA GLY A 845 -6.86 10.90 14.37
C GLY A 845 -5.68 11.17 13.42
N TYR A 846 -4.62 11.85 13.87
CA TYR A 846 -3.52 12.32 13.03
C TYR A 846 -2.20 12.39 13.82
N LYS A 847 -1.09 12.50 13.08
CA LYS A 847 0.23 12.84 13.59
C LYS A 847 0.75 14.12 12.96
N CYS A 848 1.54 14.86 13.72
CA CYS A 848 2.26 16.03 13.24
C CYS A 848 3.71 15.65 12.96
N GLU A 849 4.07 15.57 11.69
CA GLU A 849 5.44 15.29 11.23
C GLU A 849 6.19 16.59 10.94
N CYS A 850 7.49 16.63 11.27
CA CYS A 850 8.29 17.84 11.08
C CYS A 850 8.56 18.11 9.59
N LYS A 851 8.48 19.40 9.20
CA LYS A 851 8.83 19.84 7.85
C LYS A 851 10.34 19.74 7.59
N GLN A 852 10.72 19.79 6.32
CA GLN A 852 12.13 19.84 5.90
C GLN A 852 12.88 20.99 6.60
N GLY A 853 14.05 20.68 7.17
CA GLY A 853 14.85 21.64 7.94
C GLY A 853 14.42 21.81 9.41
N TYR A 854 13.39 21.09 9.86
CA TYR A 854 12.97 21.01 11.25
C TYR A 854 13.22 19.60 11.80
N GLU A 855 13.37 19.49 13.12
CA GLU A 855 13.63 18.23 13.81
C GLU A 855 12.77 18.05 15.06
N TYR A 856 12.49 16.79 15.39
CA TYR A 856 11.77 16.40 16.59
C TYR A 856 12.68 16.61 17.81
N PRO A 857 12.30 17.48 18.78
CA PRO A 857 13.24 17.90 19.82
C PRO A 857 13.34 16.93 21.02
N PHE A 858 12.39 16.00 21.19
CA PHE A 858 12.25 15.23 22.43
C PHE A 858 12.82 13.80 22.37
N GLU A 859 13.21 13.28 23.53
CA GLU A 859 13.67 11.89 23.74
C GLU A 859 12.47 10.94 23.87
N ASP A 860 11.77 10.69 22.77
CA ASP A 860 10.64 9.76 22.70
C ASP A 860 10.93 8.61 21.71
N PRO A 861 10.25 7.45 21.84
CA PRO A 861 10.34 6.37 20.85
C PRO A 861 9.66 6.72 19.51
N ILE A 862 9.00 7.87 19.43
CA ILE A 862 8.29 8.37 18.24
C ILE A 862 9.02 9.59 17.66
N THR A 863 8.78 9.86 16.37
CA THR A 863 9.41 10.97 15.62
C THR A 863 8.41 12.06 15.21
N TYR A 864 7.20 12.01 15.78
CA TYR A 864 6.08 12.89 15.47
C TYR A 864 5.30 13.21 16.73
N PHE A 865 4.49 14.27 16.71
CA PHE A 865 3.55 14.56 17.80
C PHE A 865 2.23 13.84 17.56
N ASP A 866 1.77 13.10 18.56
CA ASP A 866 0.49 12.41 18.54
C ASP A 866 -0.67 13.43 18.63
N GLY A 867 -1.59 13.40 17.67
CA GLY A 867 -2.76 14.27 17.62
C GLY A 867 -3.68 14.14 18.83
N GLN A 868 -3.88 12.95 19.41
CA GLN A 868 -4.74 12.79 20.59
C GLN A 868 -4.17 13.52 21.81
N LEU A 869 -2.86 13.42 22.02
CA LEU A 869 -2.15 14.13 23.09
C LEU A 869 -2.21 15.66 22.85
N LEU A 870 -2.00 16.07 21.60
CA LEU A 870 -2.03 17.46 21.17
C LEU A 870 -3.40 18.12 21.38
N GLU A 871 -4.49 17.44 21.01
CA GLU A 871 -5.87 17.89 21.22
C GLU A 871 -6.20 17.97 22.72
N GLY A 872 -5.77 16.99 23.52
CA GLY A 872 -5.96 17.02 24.97
C GLY A 872 -5.26 18.21 25.63
N GLU A 873 -4.02 18.49 25.24
CA GLU A 873 -3.24 19.63 25.75
C GLU A 873 -3.78 20.98 25.23
N PHE A 874 -4.31 21.01 24.00
CA PHE A 874 -5.05 22.16 23.48
C PHE A 874 -6.30 22.46 24.31
N LEU A 875 -7.10 21.44 24.64
CA LEU A 875 -8.30 21.60 25.46
C LEU A 875 -7.99 22.11 26.87
N ASN A 876 -6.90 21.65 27.48
CA ASN A 876 -6.46 22.19 28.76
C ASN A 876 -6.11 23.69 28.64
N MET A 877 -5.61 24.15 27.49
CA MET A 877 -5.25 25.56 27.25
C MET A 877 -6.52 26.39 27.08
N VAL A 878 -7.51 25.87 26.34
CA VAL A 878 -8.85 26.48 26.23
C VAL A 878 -9.48 26.65 27.61
N LYS A 879 -9.40 25.64 28.48
CA LYS A 879 -9.89 25.66 29.87
C LYS A 879 -9.08 26.55 30.83
N ASN A 880 -8.02 27.21 30.36
CA ASN A 880 -7.08 27.96 31.20
C ASN A 880 -6.44 27.11 32.34
N ALA A 881 -6.31 25.80 32.10
CA ALA A 881 -5.61 24.87 32.96
C ALA A 881 -4.10 24.84 32.64
N LYS A 882 -3.34 24.07 33.41
CA LYS A 882 -1.89 23.91 33.18
C LYS A 882 -1.66 23.02 31.95
N THR A 883 -0.82 23.43 31.01
CA THR A 883 -0.60 22.74 29.71
C THR A 883 0.86 22.72 29.28
N ARG A 884 1.17 21.90 28.28
CA ARG A 884 2.45 21.90 27.54
C ARG A 884 2.27 22.14 26.05
N PHE A 885 1.11 22.66 25.63
CA PHE A 885 0.74 22.79 24.23
C PHE A 885 1.79 23.55 23.38
N ASP A 886 2.37 24.64 23.90
CA ASP A 886 3.40 25.43 23.20
C ASP A 886 4.71 24.66 22.91
N MET A 887 4.95 23.55 23.61
CA MET A 887 6.15 22.74 23.42
C MET A 887 6.03 21.74 22.26
N TYR A 888 4.81 21.41 21.82
CA TYR A 888 4.57 20.48 20.71
C TYR A 888 4.75 21.17 19.34
N LYS A 889 5.96 21.67 19.10
CA LYS A 889 6.40 22.25 17.83
C LYS A 889 7.77 21.71 17.46
N CYS A 890 8.00 21.51 16.16
CA CYS A 890 9.33 21.10 15.71
C CYS A 890 10.30 22.27 15.82
N ARG A 891 11.57 22.01 16.13
CA ARG A 891 12.59 23.06 16.19
C ARG A 891 13.41 23.10 14.91
N LEU A 892 14.03 24.24 14.62
CA LEU A 892 14.93 24.36 13.48
C LEU A 892 16.11 23.38 13.65
N ALA A 893 16.42 22.62 12.61
CA ALA A 893 17.59 21.75 12.60
C ALA A 893 18.85 22.60 12.65
N ALA A 894 19.53 22.61 13.79
CA ALA A 894 20.85 23.21 13.88
C ALA A 894 21.84 22.30 13.14
N ALA A 895 22.62 22.87 12.21
CA ALA A 895 23.84 22.22 11.78
C ALA A 895 24.64 21.90 13.04
N ALA A 896 25.08 20.65 13.19
CA ALA A 896 26.13 20.36 14.15
C ALA A 896 27.22 21.40 13.91
N ARG A 897 27.56 22.20 14.92
CA ARG A 897 28.78 23.00 14.88
C ARG A 897 29.91 21.99 14.81
N GLU A 898 30.25 21.51 13.62
CA GLU A 898 31.58 21.00 13.38
C GLU A 898 32.51 22.14 13.76
N GLY A 899 33.34 21.88 14.78
CA GLY A 899 34.21 22.88 15.35
C GLY A 899 34.99 23.56 14.22
N ILE A 900 34.88 24.88 14.16
CA ILE A 900 35.85 25.69 13.43
C ILE A 900 37.20 25.37 14.08
N HIS A 901 37.96 24.46 13.47
CA HIS A 901 39.31 24.18 13.91
C HIS A 901 40.11 25.47 13.69
N CYS A 902 40.40 26.19 14.78
CA CYS A 902 41.24 27.39 14.82
C CYS A 902 42.65 27.23 14.18
N ILE A 903 43.00 26.05 13.70
CA ILE A 903 44.30 25.71 13.12
C ILE A 903 44.45 26.29 11.70
N SER A 904 43.37 26.47 10.92
CA SER A 904 43.45 27.01 9.55
C SER A 904 43.72 28.52 9.50
N VAL A 905 43.47 29.25 10.59
CA VAL A 905 43.71 30.71 10.69
C VAL A 905 45.13 31.02 11.22
N MET A 906 45.77 30.09 11.93
CA MET A 906 47.09 30.33 12.55
C MET A 906 48.27 30.16 11.58
N ILE A 907 48.13 29.34 10.54
CA ILE A 907 49.19 29.08 9.56
C ILE A 907 49.57 30.33 8.72
N PRO A 908 48.63 31.14 8.17
CA PRO A 908 49.01 32.34 7.44
C PRO A 908 49.65 33.42 8.33
N VAL A 909 49.28 33.48 9.61
CA VAL A 909 49.83 34.46 10.57
C VAL A 909 51.29 34.14 10.91
N VAL A 910 51.66 32.86 11.02
CA VAL A 910 53.06 32.44 11.27
C VAL A 910 53.94 32.67 10.04
N ILE A 911 53.41 32.50 8.83
CA ILE A 911 54.15 32.76 7.58
C ILE A 911 54.42 34.27 7.41
N ILE A 912 53.45 35.12 7.77
CA ILE A 912 53.64 36.58 7.76
C ILE A 912 54.64 37.00 8.84
N ALA A 913 54.61 36.40 10.03
CA ALA A 913 55.58 36.66 11.09
C ALA A 913 57.02 36.26 10.72
N LEU A 914 57.21 35.13 10.05
CA LEU A 914 58.53 34.68 9.58
C LEU A 914 59.11 35.59 8.48
N SER A 915 58.26 36.14 7.60
CA SER A 915 58.70 37.10 6.59
C SER A 915 59.21 38.41 7.20
N TRP A 916 58.60 38.86 8.30
CA TRP A 916 59.01 40.08 9.02
C TRP A 916 60.33 39.91 9.80
N VAL A 917 60.61 38.72 10.34
CA VAL A 917 61.86 38.45 11.07
C VAL A 917 63.08 38.48 10.14
N SER A 918 62.92 38.19 8.84
CA SER A 918 63.99 38.29 7.86
C SER A 918 64.35 39.73 7.44
N PHE A 919 63.46 40.70 7.70
CA PHE A 919 63.66 42.11 7.34
C PHE A 919 64.41 42.92 8.42
N ILE A 920 64.59 42.36 9.62
CA ILE A 920 65.18 43.05 10.79
C ILE A 920 66.63 42.60 11.09
N ARG A 921 67.18 41.65 10.33
CA ARG A 921 68.59 41.24 10.44
C ARG A 921 69.31 41.33 9.09
N ARG A 922 69.67 42.55 8.69
CA ARG A 922 70.92 42.87 7.98
C ARG A 922 71.10 44.38 7.85
#